data_AF-A0A9D1WMW4-F1
#
_entry.id   AF-A0A9D1WMW4-F1
#
_cell.length_a   1.000
_cell.length_b   1.000
_cell.length_c   1.000
_cell.angle_alpha   90.00
_cell.angle_beta   90.00
_cell.angle_gamma   90.00
#
_symmetry.space_group_name_H-M   'P 1'
#
loop_
_entity.id
_entity.type
_entity.pdbx_description
1 polymer ?
#
loop_
_entity_poly.entity_id
_entity_poly.type
_entity_poly.pdbx_seq_one_letter_code
_entity_poly.pdbx_strand_id
1 'polypeptide(L)'
;MHGFFRRFFAPRWQHPDARVRCQAISQLDPGHPEQLQALEALCLDNEPTVRQAALARFSSPTHLLELLNQQPRQSEIRQRLVELLTQPQDAIDPAQCLRSIEQLKDQELLAQVALGASGQDLRLAAVARLEAEEDLITQACENGIAAVRHAAAARVTSESGLQHLAQQARRDSQVMRQARERLNQLRAAAASAAAAQAHCETLLNKLEAQAKAAWEPLYAGRFRHLVREWQALDTPPNAEQQQRFQAAVQRCQQVIAEQEAQARADAELQQAAAARQALHEALEQRRVTFAPAERLTEQDIAELNSRQSLLTGLWETLTKQGDPDEALRQRYTTELDELTAYLQAWERHATYAEEIEAALQAGDEARLYELLDRCAWPDTLPPTDLLARARHKLAAQKQPERPAQEEPSKAQLERFAQDLEQLEVFLDNGASRDASRLHQSLRQRADTFPAGSLRDHSATLKRLGARLAELHDWRGFVAAPKRDELCQAIAELADDTRLGDAELDRRHRQLIRDWKALGDAAASRELSHAFRSASDRIHQRLANWQEQQAAARQHHLQVRTALCEQLEALLDAPAENADPDALRRIRDQAREEWQRHAPVPRDQAKAVGRRFSRALATLQELIDQRAMEIAHAKRALVDAASELLSSSLAAETRAEKTKELQR
;
A
#
# COMPACT_ATOMS: atom_id res chain seq x y z
N MET A 1 -38.97 99.93 -8.70
CA MET A 1 -39.46 100.85 -7.65
C MET A 1 -39.04 100.33 -6.29
N HIS A 2 -38.31 101.16 -5.54
CA HIS A 2 -37.55 100.81 -4.35
C HIS A 2 -38.41 100.55 -3.11
N GLY A 3 -38.17 99.41 -2.46
CA GLY A 3 -38.07 99.20 -1.01
C GLY A 3 -39.32 99.31 -0.12
N PHE A 4 -40.12 100.37 -0.23
CA PHE A 4 -41.07 100.73 0.82
C PHE A 4 -42.49 100.19 0.60
N PHE A 5 -43.02 100.27 -0.62
CA PHE A 5 -44.40 99.82 -0.93
C PHE A 5 -44.57 98.31 -1.09
N ARG A 6 -43.47 97.55 -1.27
CA ARG A 6 -43.51 96.08 -1.30
C ARG A 6 -43.85 95.48 0.07
N ARG A 7 -43.65 96.22 1.18
CA ARG A 7 -43.89 95.73 2.55
C ARG A 7 -45.37 95.66 2.95
N PHE A 8 -46.25 96.41 2.29
CA PHE A 8 -47.69 96.42 2.62
C PHE A 8 -48.51 95.39 1.82
N PHE A 9 -47.98 94.89 0.70
CA PHE A 9 -48.64 93.91 -0.15
C PHE A 9 -47.90 92.56 -0.24
N ALA A 10 -46.72 92.45 0.39
CA ALA A 10 -46.04 91.16 0.48
C ALA A 10 -46.83 90.22 1.41
N PRO A 11 -46.94 88.93 1.05
CA PRO A 11 -47.54 87.93 1.91
C PRO A 11 -46.91 87.94 3.31
N ARG A 12 -47.71 87.70 4.36
CA ARG A 12 -47.24 87.77 5.77
C ARG A 12 -46.07 86.83 6.06
N TRP A 13 -45.88 85.80 5.25
CA TRP A 13 -44.76 84.86 5.36
C TRP A 13 -43.42 85.40 4.82
N GLN A 14 -43.39 86.53 4.09
CA GLN A 14 -42.17 87.22 3.65
C GLN A 14 -41.78 88.40 4.55
N HIS A 15 -42.38 88.50 5.74
CA HIS A 15 -42.18 89.63 6.65
C HIS A 15 -40.75 89.61 7.27
N PRO A 16 -40.10 90.78 7.51
CA PRO A 16 -38.76 90.83 8.10
C PRO A 16 -38.65 90.25 9.52
N ASP A 17 -39.74 90.34 10.29
CA ASP A 17 -39.84 89.77 11.64
C ASP A 17 -40.15 88.26 11.59
N ALA A 18 -39.26 87.46 12.16
CA ALA A 18 -39.39 86.02 12.33
C ALA A 18 -40.70 85.60 13.00
N ARG A 19 -41.18 86.35 14.01
CA ARG A 19 -42.41 86.01 14.74
C ARG A 19 -43.64 86.11 13.84
N VAL A 20 -43.67 87.11 12.96
CA VAL A 20 -44.77 87.31 12.00
C VAL A 20 -44.77 86.19 10.95
N ARG A 21 -43.58 85.74 10.51
CA ARG A 21 -43.44 84.59 9.63
C ARG A 21 -43.91 83.29 10.29
N CYS A 22 -43.54 83.02 11.53
CA CYS A 22 -44.05 81.87 12.30
C CYS A 22 -45.58 81.88 12.44
N GLN A 23 -46.18 83.03 12.71
CA GLN A 23 -47.65 83.16 12.76
C GLN A 23 -48.30 82.90 11.41
N ALA A 24 -47.72 83.39 10.32
CA ALA A 24 -48.22 83.16 8.96
C ALA A 24 -48.19 81.68 8.57
N ILE A 25 -47.17 80.94 9.00
CA ILE A 25 -47.02 79.50 8.72
C ILE A 25 -48.21 78.68 9.25
N SER A 26 -48.78 79.06 10.40
CA SER A 26 -49.95 78.37 10.97
C SER A 26 -51.20 78.43 10.08
N GLN A 27 -51.25 79.40 9.15
CA GLN A 27 -52.37 79.63 8.23
C GLN A 27 -52.13 79.05 6.83
N LEU A 28 -50.93 78.53 6.55
CA LEU A 28 -50.59 77.92 5.26
C LEU A 28 -51.01 76.44 5.25
N ASP A 29 -51.75 76.05 4.23
CA ASP A 29 -52.20 74.68 3.99
C ASP A 29 -51.33 73.98 2.94
N PRO A 30 -50.62 72.89 3.30
CA PRO A 30 -49.81 72.12 2.36
C PRO A 30 -50.64 71.43 1.26
N GLY A 31 -51.98 71.36 1.37
CA GLY A 31 -52.85 70.82 0.31
C GLY A 31 -52.98 71.72 -0.93
N HIS A 32 -52.60 73.00 -0.84
CA HIS A 32 -52.71 73.98 -1.93
C HIS A 32 -51.32 74.26 -2.56
N PRO A 33 -51.15 74.17 -3.90
CA PRO A 33 -49.83 74.20 -4.54
C PRO A 33 -49.06 75.51 -4.34
N GLU A 34 -49.75 76.67 -4.37
CA GLU A 34 -49.12 77.97 -4.13
C GLU A 34 -48.68 78.15 -2.66
N GLN A 35 -49.42 77.55 -1.73
CA GLN A 35 -49.11 77.61 -0.29
C GLN A 35 -48.02 76.60 0.09
N LEU A 36 -47.96 75.46 -0.60
CA LEU A 36 -46.88 74.48 -0.51
C LEU A 36 -45.54 75.09 -0.98
N GLN A 37 -45.52 75.80 -2.11
CA GLN A 37 -44.33 76.54 -2.55
C GLN A 37 -43.89 77.60 -1.53
N ALA A 38 -44.84 78.28 -0.88
CA ALA A 38 -44.53 79.23 0.20
C ALA A 38 -43.92 78.52 1.43
N LEU A 39 -44.42 77.34 1.81
CA LEU A 39 -43.87 76.53 2.89
C LEU A 39 -42.47 75.98 2.56
N GLU A 40 -42.24 75.53 1.33
CA GLU A 40 -40.92 75.09 0.86
C GLU A 40 -39.90 76.23 0.89
N ALA A 41 -40.29 77.44 0.48
CA ALA A 41 -39.44 78.63 0.59
C ALA A 41 -39.09 78.97 2.06
N LEU A 42 -40.03 78.79 2.99
CA LEU A 42 -39.83 79.00 4.43
C LEU A 42 -38.98 77.91 5.09
N CYS A 43 -38.82 76.75 4.46
CA CYS A 43 -37.89 75.71 4.93
C CYS A 43 -36.42 76.14 4.76
N LEU A 44 -36.14 77.10 3.86
CA LEU A 44 -34.82 77.68 3.60
C LEU A 44 -34.59 79.02 4.33
N ASP A 45 -35.45 79.37 5.31
CA ASP A 45 -35.36 80.63 6.03
C ASP A 45 -34.04 80.77 6.82
N ASN A 46 -33.56 82.00 7.03
CA ASN A 46 -32.37 82.26 7.85
C ASN A 46 -32.61 81.90 9.33
N GLU A 47 -33.85 82.02 9.81
CA GLU A 47 -34.20 81.81 11.22
C GLU A 47 -34.60 80.35 11.50
N PRO A 48 -33.93 79.64 12.45
CA PRO A 48 -34.21 78.23 12.75
C PRO A 48 -35.65 77.99 13.24
N THR A 49 -36.20 78.94 13.99
CA THR A 49 -37.57 78.85 14.51
C THR A 49 -38.63 78.90 13.41
N VAL A 50 -38.36 79.65 12.34
CA VAL A 50 -39.24 79.72 11.15
C VAL A 50 -39.13 78.43 10.34
N ARG A 51 -37.91 77.89 10.16
CA ARG A 51 -37.69 76.60 9.50
C ARG A 51 -38.41 75.45 10.21
N GLN A 52 -38.29 75.36 11.54
CA GLN A 52 -38.98 74.35 12.35
C GLN A 52 -40.50 74.47 12.24
N ALA A 53 -41.04 75.69 12.32
CA ALA A 53 -42.48 75.92 12.18
C ALA A 53 -42.99 75.50 10.78
N ALA A 54 -42.22 75.79 9.72
CA ALA A 54 -42.57 75.39 8.36
C ALA A 54 -42.54 73.87 8.19
N LEU A 55 -41.48 73.21 8.68
CA LEU A 55 -41.33 71.75 8.66
C LEU A 55 -42.43 71.03 9.45
N ALA A 56 -42.92 71.62 10.54
CA ALA A 56 -44.02 71.07 11.33
C ALA A 56 -45.35 70.97 10.55
N ARG A 57 -45.53 71.72 9.45
CA ARG A 57 -46.72 71.66 8.60
C ARG A 57 -46.72 70.47 7.64
N PHE A 58 -45.56 69.87 7.35
CA PHE A 58 -45.49 68.67 6.50
C PHE A 58 -45.87 67.42 7.31
N SER A 59 -46.77 66.62 6.73
CA SER A 59 -47.26 65.35 7.27
C SER A 59 -46.81 64.13 6.45
N SER A 60 -46.31 64.33 5.23
CA SER A 60 -45.83 63.26 4.34
C SER A 60 -44.34 62.97 4.57
N PRO A 61 -43.97 61.77 5.06
CA PRO A 61 -42.57 61.41 5.23
C PRO A 61 -41.83 61.31 3.89
N THR A 62 -42.52 61.00 2.79
CA THR A 62 -41.93 60.93 1.44
C THR A 62 -41.46 62.32 0.97
N HIS A 63 -42.25 63.36 1.19
CA HIS A 63 -41.89 64.74 0.80
C HIS A 63 -40.70 65.28 1.60
N LEU A 64 -40.66 64.94 2.90
CA LEU A 64 -39.53 65.31 3.76
C LEU A 64 -38.24 64.56 3.41
N LEU A 65 -38.32 63.33 2.90
CA LEU A 65 -37.15 62.63 2.34
C LEU A 65 -36.61 63.32 1.09
N GLU A 66 -37.49 63.80 0.20
CA GLU A 66 -37.09 64.56 -0.97
C GLU A 66 -36.40 65.87 -0.58
N LEU A 67 -36.95 66.60 0.40
CA LEU A 67 -36.33 67.80 0.95
C LEU A 67 -34.99 67.50 1.64
N LEU A 68 -34.87 66.39 2.37
CA LEU A 68 -33.61 65.96 2.99
C LEU A 68 -32.55 65.65 1.92
N ASN A 69 -32.93 65.03 0.80
CA ASN A 69 -32.01 64.77 -0.31
C ASN A 69 -31.52 66.06 -0.97
N GLN A 70 -32.36 67.10 -1.03
CA GLN A 70 -31.98 68.41 -1.54
C GLN A 70 -31.12 69.21 -0.55
N GLN A 71 -31.37 69.07 0.76
CA GLN A 71 -30.70 69.82 1.83
C GLN A 71 -30.21 68.90 2.97
N PRO A 72 -29.19 68.07 2.73
CA PRO A 72 -28.78 67.01 3.68
C PRO A 72 -28.18 67.53 4.99
N ARG A 73 -27.78 68.81 5.04
CA ARG A 73 -27.13 69.44 6.21
C ARG A 73 -28.11 70.05 7.22
N GLN A 74 -29.40 70.09 6.91
CA GLN A 74 -30.40 70.74 7.76
C GLN A 74 -30.90 69.75 8.84
N SER A 75 -30.46 69.97 10.09
CA SER A 75 -30.77 69.08 11.21
C SER A 75 -32.26 69.10 11.58
N GLU A 76 -32.97 70.18 11.29
CA GLU A 76 -34.40 70.33 11.58
C GLU A 76 -35.26 69.40 10.70
N ILE A 77 -34.84 69.14 9.45
CA ILE A 77 -35.54 68.17 8.57
C ILE A 77 -35.40 66.76 9.15
N ARG A 78 -34.19 66.41 9.61
CA ARG A 78 -33.91 65.12 10.26
C ARG A 78 -34.77 64.93 11.50
N GLN A 79 -34.81 65.94 12.38
CA GLN A 79 -35.63 65.92 13.59
C GLN A 79 -37.12 65.70 13.26
N ARG A 80 -37.65 66.42 12.28
CA ARG A 80 -39.05 66.29 11.88
C ARG A 80 -39.36 64.92 11.27
N LEU A 81 -38.45 64.37 10.46
CA LEU A 81 -38.62 63.04 9.88
C LEU A 81 -38.64 61.95 10.97
N VAL A 82 -37.75 62.06 11.96
CA VAL A 82 -37.73 61.16 13.12
C VAL A 82 -39.02 61.29 13.93
N GLU A 83 -39.51 62.50 14.20
CA GLU A 83 -40.81 62.69 14.88
C GLU A 83 -41.95 61.97 14.17
N LEU A 84 -42.07 62.11 12.84
CA LEU A 84 -43.15 61.48 12.07
C LEU A 84 -43.04 59.95 12.01
N LEU A 85 -41.81 59.43 11.89
CA LEU A 85 -41.57 57.98 11.82
C LEU A 85 -41.63 57.32 13.21
N THR A 86 -41.41 58.08 14.29
CA THR A 86 -41.48 57.57 15.67
C THR A 86 -42.87 57.69 16.30
N GLN A 87 -43.56 58.80 16.02
CA GLN A 87 -44.91 59.09 16.49
C GLN A 87 -45.82 59.39 15.29
N PRO A 88 -46.26 58.36 14.54
CA PRO A 88 -47.21 58.56 13.46
C PRO A 88 -48.51 59.16 14.03
N GLN A 89 -48.92 60.32 13.51
CA GLN A 89 -50.25 60.87 13.80
C GLN A 89 -51.32 59.98 13.14
N ASP A 90 -52.56 59.98 13.66
CA ASP A 90 -53.67 59.12 13.19
C ASP A 90 -53.97 59.19 11.68
N ALA A 91 -53.41 60.18 10.97
CA ALA A 91 -53.60 60.43 9.55
C ALA A 91 -52.52 59.81 8.61
N ILE A 92 -51.47 59.16 9.13
CA ILE A 92 -50.34 58.65 8.31
C ILE A 92 -50.48 57.15 8.07
N ASP A 93 -50.43 56.73 6.79
CA ASP A 93 -50.47 55.32 6.39
C ASP A 93 -49.16 54.59 6.79
N PRO A 94 -49.22 53.52 7.60
CA PRO A 94 -48.04 52.74 7.98
C PRO A 94 -47.27 52.14 6.78
N ALA A 95 -47.94 51.84 5.67
CA ALA A 95 -47.26 51.37 4.45
C ALA A 95 -46.44 52.48 3.77
N GLN A 96 -46.84 53.74 3.93
CA GLN A 96 -46.05 54.89 3.48
C GLN A 96 -44.79 55.06 4.34
N CYS A 97 -44.91 54.91 5.67
CA CYS A 97 -43.75 54.96 6.58
C CYS A 97 -42.72 53.86 6.27
N LEU A 98 -43.17 52.63 5.98
CA LEU A 98 -42.28 51.53 5.58
C LEU A 98 -41.51 51.85 4.30
N ARG A 99 -42.18 52.30 3.23
CA ARG A 99 -41.54 52.70 1.97
C ARG A 99 -40.51 53.82 2.18
N SER A 100 -40.82 54.78 3.05
CA SER A 100 -39.90 55.85 3.41
C SER A 100 -38.64 55.33 4.11
N ILE A 101 -38.76 54.36 5.03
CA ILE A 101 -37.60 53.72 5.70
C ILE A 101 -36.75 52.93 4.70
N GLU A 102 -37.38 52.24 3.75
CA GLU A 102 -36.66 51.48 2.71
C GLU A 102 -35.81 52.37 1.78
N GLN A 103 -36.24 53.62 1.57
CA GLN A 103 -35.55 54.61 0.74
C GLN A 103 -34.50 55.44 1.50
N LEU A 104 -34.54 55.40 2.84
CA LEU A 104 -33.66 56.19 3.70
C LEU A 104 -32.24 55.61 3.70
N LYS A 105 -31.25 56.47 3.42
CA LYS A 105 -29.81 56.10 3.39
C LYS A 105 -29.02 56.59 4.61
N ASP A 106 -29.59 57.49 5.38
CA ASP A 106 -28.92 58.10 6.53
C ASP A 106 -28.90 57.12 7.72
N GLN A 107 -27.70 56.62 8.05
CA GLN A 107 -27.49 55.59 9.08
C GLN A 107 -27.84 56.09 10.49
N GLU A 108 -27.53 57.35 10.82
CA GLU A 108 -27.88 57.93 12.13
C GLU A 108 -29.41 58.01 12.29
N LEU A 109 -30.09 58.39 11.21
CA LEU A 109 -31.54 58.52 11.21
C LEU A 109 -32.21 57.13 11.28
N LEU A 110 -31.69 56.15 10.54
CA LEU A 110 -32.12 54.75 10.64
C LEU A 110 -31.98 54.20 12.06
N ALA A 111 -30.88 54.50 12.76
CA ALA A 111 -30.66 54.06 14.14
C ALA A 111 -31.66 54.70 15.13
N GLN A 112 -32.00 55.98 14.94
CA GLN A 112 -33.00 56.68 15.75
C GLN A 112 -34.41 56.11 15.51
N VAL A 113 -34.77 55.87 14.25
CA VAL A 113 -36.07 55.25 13.89
C VAL A 113 -36.16 53.83 14.45
N ALA A 114 -35.08 53.05 14.38
CA ALA A 114 -35.03 51.71 14.95
C ALA A 114 -35.31 51.70 16.46
N LEU A 115 -34.80 52.67 17.24
CA LEU A 115 -35.06 52.76 18.69
C LEU A 115 -36.45 53.30 19.03
N GLY A 116 -36.93 54.27 18.24
CA GLY A 116 -38.09 55.10 18.60
C GLY A 116 -39.41 54.72 17.93
N ALA A 117 -39.42 53.99 16.81
CA ALA A 117 -40.66 53.73 16.05
C ALA A 117 -41.75 53.03 16.86
N SER A 118 -43.01 53.42 16.70
CA SER A 118 -44.13 52.85 17.46
C SER A 118 -44.43 51.38 17.08
N GLY A 119 -44.22 51.01 15.81
CA GLY A 119 -44.49 49.67 15.28
C GLY A 119 -43.25 48.76 15.20
N GLN A 120 -43.45 47.46 15.45
CA GLN A 120 -42.40 46.43 15.30
C GLN A 120 -41.83 46.39 13.88
N ASP A 121 -42.69 46.46 12.87
CA ASP A 121 -42.27 46.30 11.47
C ASP A 121 -41.40 47.46 10.99
N LEU A 122 -41.70 48.70 11.43
CA LEU A 122 -40.89 49.89 11.15
C LEU A 122 -39.50 49.76 11.78
N ARG A 123 -39.42 49.26 13.02
CA ARG A 123 -38.14 49.04 13.69
C ARG A 123 -37.33 47.94 13.01
N LEU A 124 -37.96 46.83 12.61
CA LEU A 124 -37.29 45.74 11.88
C LEU A 124 -36.78 46.19 10.51
N ALA A 125 -37.58 46.97 9.77
CA ALA A 125 -37.17 47.56 8.50
C ALA A 125 -35.95 48.48 8.66
N ALA A 126 -35.94 49.33 9.69
CA ALA A 126 -34.80 50.19 9.99
C ALA A 126 -33.56 49.37 10.40
N VAL A 127 -33.70 48.36 11.27
CA VAL A 127 -32.60 47.48 11.67
C VAL A 127 -32.04 46.68 10.49
N ALA A 128 -32.86 46.28 9.52
CA ALA A 128 -32.40 45.57 8.32
C ALA A 128 -31.50 46.45 7.43
N ARG A 129 -31.65 47.78 7.52
CA ARG A 129 -30.91 48.78 6.74
C ARG A 129 -29.62 49.27 7.38
N LEU A 130 -29.43 49.02 8.69
CA LEU A 130 -28.20 49.39 9.40
C LEU A 130 -26.99 48.61 8.88
N GLU A 131 -25.85 49.27 8.74
CA GLU A 131 -24.61 48.66 8.23
C GLU A 131 -23.54 48.52 9.31
N ALA A 132 -23.42 49.50 10.21
CA ALA A 132 -22.43 49.46 11.28
C ALA A 132 -22.82 48.44 12.36
N GLU A 133 -21.88 47.55 12.72
CA GLU A 133 -22.11 46.60 13.80
C GLU A 133 -22.30 47.29 15.16
N GLU A 134 -21.70 48.45 15.40
CA GLU A 134 -21.91 49.24 16.63
C GLU A 134 -23.37 49.68 16.79
N ASP A 135 -24.01 50.13 15.70
CA ASP A 135 -25.44 50.47 15.71
C ASP A 135 -26.29 49.24 15.98
N LEU A 136 -25.97 48.11 15.34
CA LEU A 136 -26.66 46.83 15.57
C LEU A 136 -26.54 46.35 17.03
N ILE A 137 -25.37 46.50 17.65
CA ILE A 137 -25.15 46.17 19.06
C ILE A 137 -26.00 47.08 19.95
N THR A 138 -26.03 48.37 19.65
CA THR A 138 -26.86 49.35 20.37
C THR A 138 -28.35 48.98 20.29
N GLN A 139 -28.85 48.66 19.08
CA GLN A 139 -30.22 48.18 18.89
C GLN A 139 -30.49 46.86 19.64
N ALA A 140 -29.55 45.92 19.61
CA ALA A 140 -29.69 44.65 20.29
C ALA A 140 -29.74 44.78 21.82
N CYS A 141 -29.13 45.83 22.39
CA CYS A 141 -29.11 46.07 23.83
C CYS A 141 -30.27 46.94 24.31
N GLU A 142 -30.60 48.00 23.57
CA GLU A 142 -31.44 49.09 24.06
C GLU A 142 -32.89 49.04 23.57
N ASN A 143 -33.17 48.33 22.47
CA ASN A 143 -34.49 48.35 21.84
C ASN A 143 -35.60 47.79 22.76
N GLY A 144 -36.74 48.46 22.80
CA GLY A 144 -37.89 48.06 23.62
C GLY A 144 -38.52 46.73 23.19
N ILE A 145 -38.45 46.38 21.90
CA ILE A 145 -39.11 45.19 21.34
C ILE A 145 -38.12 44.02 21.23
N ALA A 146 -38.46 42.89 21.83
CA ALA A 146 -37.60 41.69 21.85
C ALA A 146 -37.26 41.17 20.45
N ALA A 147 -38.25 41.08 19.55
CA ALA A 147 -38.03 40.63 18.17
C ALA A 147 -36.96 41.46 17.45
N VAL A 148 -36.96 42.78 17.67
CA VAL A 148 -35.98 43.71 17.08
C VAL A 148 -34.59 43.51 17.68
N ARG A 149 -34.50 43.30 19.01
CA ARG A 149 -33.22 42.98 19.65
C ARG A 149 -32.58 41.71 19.09
N HIS A 150 -33.37 40.66 18.93
CA HIS A 150 -32.90 39.40 18.32
C HIS A 150 -32.50 39.57 16.86
N ALA A 151 -33.27 40.33 16.07
CA ALA A 151 -32.93 40.60 14.68
C ALA A 151 -31.61 41.38 14.54
N ALA A 152 -31.38 42.38 15.39
CA ALA A 152 -30.13 43.12 15.42
C ALA A 152 -28.95 42.24 15.86
N ALA A 153 -29.13 41.47 16.95
CA ALA A 153 -28.14 40.52 17.45
C ALA A 153 -27.75 39.45 16.43
N ALA A 154 -28.70 38.99 15.61
CA ALA A 154 -28.46 37.99 14.58
C ALA A 154 -27.48 38.46 13.50
N ARG A 155 -27.41 39.77 13.24
CA ARG A 155 -26.57 40.38 12.21
C ARG A 155 -25.15 40.70 12.68
N VAL A 156 -24.87 40.66 13.99
CA VAL A 156 -23.51 40.81 14.52
C VAL A 156 -22.75 39.51 14.29
N THR A 157 -21.62 39.57 13.58
CA THR A 157 -20.86 38.38 13.16
C THR A 157 -19.39 38.42 13.56
N SER A 158 -18.82 39.61 13.75
CA SER A 158 -17.43 39.73 14.18
C SER A 158 -17.19 39.20 15.59
N GLU A 159 -15.98 38.72 15.86
CA GLU A 159 -15.59 38.26 17.20
C GLU A 159 -15.69 39.38 18.23
N SER A 160 -15.19 40.57 17.89
CA SER A 160 -15.27 41.75 18.75
C SER A 160 -16.72 42.15 18.99
N GLY A 161 -17.55 42.23 17.96
CA GLY A 161 -18.95 42.59 18.09
C GLY A 161 -19.75 41.62 18.95
N LEU A 162 -19.57 40.31 18.78
CA LEU A 162 -20.21 39.29 19.61
C LEU A 162 -19.73 39.34 21.06
N GLN A 163 -18.45 39.65 21.29
CA GLN A 163 -17.91 39.85 22.64
C GLN A 163 -18.52 41.09 23.32
N HIS A 164 -18.64 42.20 22.59
CA HIS A 164 -19.31 43.41 23.09
C HIS A 164 -20.78 43.12 23.41
N LEU A 165 -21.50 42.47 22.51
CA LEU A 165 -22.91 42.10 22.69
C LEU A 165 -23.12 41.18 23.89
N ALA A 166 -22.25 40.18 24.08
CA ALA A 166 -22.28 39.27 25.22
C ALA A 166 -22.03 39.95 26.58
N GLN A 167 -21.41 41.13 26.60
CA GLN A 167 -21.14 41.93 27.80
C GLN A 167 -22.22 43.00 28.04
N GLN A 168 -22.73 43.64 26.98
CA GLN A 168 -23.60 44.81 27.07
C GLN A 168 -25.10 44.46 27.05
N ALA A 169 -25.52 43.32 26.47
CA ALA A 169 -26.93 42.91 26.38
C ALA A 169 -27.51 42.40 27.72
N ARG A 170 -27.47 43.23 28.78
CA ARG A 170 -27.95 42.89 30.13
C ARG A 170 -29.47 42.77 30.20
N ARG A 171 -30.18 43.46 29.30
CA ARG A 171 -31.65 43.55 29.27
C ARG A 171 -32.32 42.29 28.72
N ASP A 172 -31.58 41.49 27.96
CA ASP A 172 -32.09 40.29 27.29
C ASP A 172 -31.12 39.11 27.43
N SER A 173 -31.43 38.19 28.34
CA SER A 173 -30.59 37.03 28.60
C SER A 173 -30.48 36.08 27.41
N GLN A 174 -31.49 36.05 26.52
CA GLN A 174 -31.45 35.17 25.35
C GLN A 174 -30.47 35.72 24.31
N VAL A 175 -30.49 37.03 24.04
CA VAL A 175 -29.50 37.69 23.17
C VAL A 175 -28.08 37.48 23.69
N MET A 176 -27.87 37.67 25.00
CA MET A 176 -26.57 37.43 25.63
C MET A 176 -26.10 35.98 25.45
N ARG A 177 -26.99 35.00 25.67
CA ARG A 177 -26.69 33.56 25.50
C ARG A 177 -26.33 33.25 24.05
N GLN A 178 -27.11 33.74 23.08
CA GLN A 178 -26.87 33.57 21.66
C GLN A 178 -25.52 34.17 21.24
N ALA A 179 -25.18 35.37 21.74
CA ALA A 179 -23.90 36.01 21.45
C ALA A 179 -22.71 35.19 21.98
N ARG A 180 -22.79 34.70 23.24
CA ARG A 180 -21.76 33.83 23.83
C ARG A 180 -21.61 32.51 23.09
N GLU A 181 -22.71 31.88 22.71
CA GLU A 181 -22.70 30.62 21.97
C GLU A 181 -22.04 30.77 20.60
N ARG A 182 -22.41 31.80 19.83
CA ARG A 182 -21.79 32.09 18.53
C ARG A 182 -20.31 32.48 18.67
N LEU A 183 -19.95 33.27 19.68
CA LEU A 183 -18.55 33.61 19.98
C LEU A 183 -17.72 32.36 20.29
N ASN A 184 -18.25 31.45 21.10
CA ASN A 184 -17.59 30.19 21.43
C ASN A 184 -17.46 29.29 20.19
N GLN A 185 -18.49 29.23 19.34
CA GLN A 185 -18.45 28.47 18.08
C GLN A 185 -17.37 29.01 17.13
N LEU A 186 -17.28 30.34 16.96
CA LEU A 186 -16.24 30.96 16.13
C LEU A 186 -14.83 30.68 16.67
N ARG A 187 -14.63 30.83 17.99
CA ARG A 187 -13.34 30.53 18.63
C ARG A 187 -12.97 29.05 18.52
N ALA A 188 -13.94 28.14 18.72
CA ALA A 188 -13.72 26.72 18.59
C ALA A 188 -13.36 26.32 17.15
N ALA A 189 -14.05 26.88 16.15
CA ALA A 189 -13.74 26.67 14.74
C ALA A 189 -12.34 27.19 14.38
N ALA A 190 -11.98 28.40 14.82
CA ALA A 190 -10.65 28.97 14.61
C ALA A 190 -9.55 28.14 15.30
N ALA A 191 -9.77 27.72 16.54
CA ALA A 191 -8.83 26.87 17.28
C ALA A 191 -8.65 25.50 16.61
N SER A 192 -9.74 24.88 16.13
CA SER A 192 -9.68 23.61 15.39
C SER A 192 -8.90 23.76 14.08
N ALA A 193 -9.14 24.82 13.32
CA ALA A 193 -8.40 25.09 12.09
C ALA A 193 -6.90 25.33 12.36
N ALA A 194 -6.56 26.11 13.40
CA ALA A 194 -5.18 26.34 13.80
C ALA A 194 -4.48 25.05 14.28
N ALA A 195 -5.18 24.21 15.05
CA ALA A 195 -4.66 22.91 15.50
C ALA A 195 -4.40 21.96 14.33
N ALA A 196 -5.31 21.90 13.34
CA ALA A 196 -5.12 21.12 12.13
C ALA A 196 -3.89 21.59 11.33
N GLN A 197 -3.73 22.90 11.14
CA GLN A 197 -2.55 23.48 10.47
C GLN A 197 -1.24 23.17 11.22
N ALA A 198 -1.23 23.32 12.55
CA ALA A 198 -0.06 22.99 13.36
C ALA A 198 0.30 21.50 13.31
N HIS A 199 -0.71 20.62 13.23
CA HIS A 199 -0.49 19.19 13.06
C HIS A 199 0.14 18.87 11.71
N CYS A 200 -0.34 19.46 10.62
CA CYS A 200 0.27 19.33 9.29
C CYS A 200 1.73 19.78 9.29
N GLU A 201 2.05 20.95 9.85
CA GLU A 201 3.43 21.44 9.94
C GLU A 201 4.32 20.52 10.79
N THR A 202 3.78 19.97 11.88
CA THR A 202 4.52 19.02 12.73
C THR A 202 4.86 17.74 11.96
N LEU A 203 3.92 17.20 11.18
CA LEU A 203 4.15 16.03 10.33
C LEU A 203 5.19 16.32 9.23
N LEU A 204 5.10 17.48 8.57
CA LEU A 204 6.09 17.92 7.57
C LEU A 204 7.48 18.00 8.18
N ASN A 205 7.63 18.67 9.32
CA ASN A 205 8.93 18.81 9.98
C ASN A 205 9.52 17.45 10.37
N LYS A 206 8.71 16.50 10.83
CA LYS A 206 9.15 15.12 11.11
C LYS A 206 9.61 14.41 9.83
N LEU A 207 8.86 14.55 8.74
CA LEU A 207 9.16 13.89 7.47
C LEU A 207 10.41 14.49 6.79
N GLU A 208 10.58 15.81 6.85
CA GLU A 208 11.78 16.53 6.38
C GLU A 208 13.02 16.20 7.23
N ALA A 209 12.86 16.08 8.56
CA ALA A 209 13.94 15.63 9.44
C ALA A 209 14.35 14.19 9.11
N GLN A 210 13.38 13.31 8.86
CA GLN A 210 13.65 11.94 8.44
C GLN A 210 14.34 11.88 7.06
N ALA A 211 13.95 12.73 6.12
CA ALA A 211 14.59 12.82 4.80
C ALA A 211 16.07 13.21 4.86
N LYS A 212 16.50 13.89 5.94
CA LYS A 212 17.88 14.30 6.20
C LYS A 212 18.63 13.34 7.16
N ALA A 213 17.92 12.46 7.84
CA ALA A 213 18.49 11.54 8.82
C ALA A 213 19.33 10.45 8.14
N ALA A 214 20.31 9.92 8.88
CA ALA A 214 21.07 8.76 8.44
C ALA A 214 20.19 7.50 8.41
N TRP A 215 20.62 6.49 7.64
CA TRP A 215 19.92 5.21 7.56
C TRP A 215 19.92 4.48 8.91
N GLU A 216 18.74 4.01 9.30
CA GLU A 216 18.52 3.19 10.49
C GLU A 216 17.62 2.00 10.12
N PRO A 217 17.70 0.84 10.81
CA PRO A 217 16.86 -0.32 10.48
C PRO A 217 15.35 -0.05 10.49
N LEU A 218 14.90 0.93 11.30
CA LEU A 218 13.48 1.32 11.40
C LEU A 218 13.10 2.47 10.47
N TYR A 219 14.00 2.95 9.61
CA TYR A 219 13.78 4.10 8.73
C TYR A 219 12.54 3.92 7.85
N ALA A 220 12.46 2.83 7.09
CA ALA A 220 11.32 2.54 6.21
C ALA A 220 10.00 2.39 7.00
N GLY A 221 10.05 1.89 8.24
CA GLY A 221 8.90 1.79 9.13
C GLY A 221 8.37 3.17 9.56
N ARG A 222 9.25 4.04 10.06
CA ARG A 222 8.92 5.41 10.46
C ARG A 222 8.39 6.24 9.28
N PHE A 223 9.01 6.09 8.11
CA PHE A 223 8.57 6.79 6.89
C PHE A 223 7.13 6.40 6.52
N ARG A 224 6.82 5.09 6.46
CA ARG A 224 5.46 4.61 6.17
C ARG A 224 4.43 5.09 7.20
N HIS A 225 4.82 5.16 8.46
CA HIS A 225 3.95 5.69 9.52
C HIS A 225 3.62 7.17 9.28
N LEU A 226 4.62 8.02 9.04
CA LEU A 226 4.42 9.45 8.79
C LEU A 226 3.59 9.70 7.52
N VAL A 227 3.81 8.94 6.45
CA VAL A 227 3.00 9.04 5.22
C VAL A 227 1.54 8.64 5.49
N ARG A 228 1.31 7.61 6.31
CA ARG A 228 -0.05 7.19 6.70
C ARG A 228 -0.75 8.25 7.56
N GLU A 229 -0.04 8.85 8.51
CA GLU A 229 -0.58 9.97 9.30
C GLU A 229 -0.95 11.16 8.41
N TRP A 230 -0.12 11.49 7.42
CA TRP A 230 -0.41 12.54 6.44
C TRP A 230 -1.65 12.24 5.59
N GLN A 231 -1.82 11.00 5.15
CA GLN A 231 -2.99 10.58 4.37
C GLN A 231 -4.29 10.56 5.19
N ALA A 232 -4.19 10.50 6.52
CA ALA A 232 -5.32 10.49 7.44
C ALA A 232 -5.74 11.90 7.90
N LEU A 233 -5.18 12.97 7.32
CA LEU A 233 -5.53 14.34 7.67
C LEU A 233 -6.95 14.70 7.19
N ASP A 234 -7.81 15.14 8.10
CA ASP A 234 -9.19 15.57 7.79
C ASP A 234 -9.24 16.91 7.04
N THR A 235 -8.22 17.77 7.23
CA THR A 235 -8.15 19.09 6.59
C THR A 235 -7.15 19.05 5.43
N PRO A 236 -7.54 19.49 4.22
CA PRO A 236 -6.64 19.46 3.07
C PRO A 236 -5.46 20.41 3.30
N PRO A 237 -4.21 19.96 3.08
CA PRO A 237 -3.04 20.80 3.15
C PRO A 237 -3.04 21.85 2.05
N ASN A 238 -2.35 22.97 2.27
CA ASN A 238 -2.18 23.98 1.23
C ASN A 238 -1.17 23.53 0.16
N ALA A 239 -1.09 24.28 -0.95
CA ALA A 239 -0.21 23.92 -2.08
C ALA A 239 1.28 23.86 -1.70
N GLU A 240 1.75 24.77 -0.85
CA GLU A 240 3.15 24.81 -0.39
C GLU A 240 3.50 23.60 0.48
N GLN A 241 2.62 23.26 1.43
CA GLN A 241 2.72 22.09 2.29
C GLN A 241 2.73 20.79 1.46
N GLN A 242 1.90 20.72 0.44
CA GLN A 242 1.85 19.55 -0.43
C GLN A 242 3.12 19.40 -1.28
N GLN A 243 3.71 20.50 -1.74
CA GLN A 243 5.00 20.48 -2.44
C GLN A 243 6.14 20.04 -1.52
N ARG A 244 6.20 20.55 -0.28
CA ARG A 244 7.17 20.14 0.75
C ARG A 244 7.06 18.65 1.06
N PHE A 245 5.83 18.15 1.24
CA PHE A 245 5.55 16.74 1.45
C PHE A 245 6.08 15.88 0.29
N GLN A 246 5.76 16.23 -0.95
CA GLN A 246 6.20 15.48 -2.13
C GLN A 246 7.73 15.42 -2.23
N ALA A 247 8.41 16.55 -2.02
CA ALA A 247 9.88 16.61 -2.05
C ALA A 247 10.51 15.73 -0.96
N ALA A 248 9.99 15.79 0.26
CA ALA A 248 10.52 15.00 1.38
C ALA A 248 10.21 13.49 1.22
N VAL A 249 9.05 13.12 0.67
CA VAL A 249 8.70 11.74 0.29
C VAL A 249 9.65 11.20 -0.77
N GLN A 250 9.89 11.94 -1.85
CA GLN A 250 10.82 11.54 -2.90
C GLN A 250 12.22 11.31 -2.35
N ARG A 251 12.70 12.20 -1.47
CA ARG A 251 14.01 12.06 -0.82
C ARG A 251 14.09 10.79 0.04
N CYS A 252 13.07 10.50 0.84
CA CYS A 252 13.02 9.28 1.65
C CYS A 252 12.99 8.01 0.80
N GLN A 253 12.24 8.03 -0.30
CA GLN A 253 12.16 6.90 -1.25
C GLN A 253 13.51 6.65 -1.93
N GLN A 254 14.23 7.71 -2.31
CA GLN A 254 15.59 7.60 -2.84
C GLN A 254 16.53 6.93 -1.84
N VAL A 255 16.55 7.38 -0.58
CA VAL A 255 17.40 6.79 0.47
C VAL A 255 17.09 5.31 0.67
N ILE A 256 15.80 4.93 0.71
CA ILE A 256 15.39 3.52 0.83
C ILE A 256 15.87 2.72 -0.39
N ALA A 257 15.67 3.23 -1.60
CA ALA A 257 16.06 2.56 -2.83
C ALA A 257 17.59 2.38 -2.94
N GLU A 258 18.37 3.40 -2.56
CA GLU A 258 19.84 3.35 -2.51
C GLU A 258 20.31 2.27 -1.54
N GLN A 259 19.71 2.18 -0.34
CA GLN A 259 20.07 1.19 0.67
C GLN A 259 19.66 -0.23 0.28
N GLU A 260 18.49 -0.41 -0.33
CA GLU A 260 18.09 -1.71 -0.88
C GLU A 260 18.97 -2.15 -2.04
N ALA A 261 19.36 -1.23 -2.93
CA ALA A 261 20.27 -1.52 -4.04
C ALA A 261 21.66 -1.92 -3.52
N GLN A 262 22.18 -1.21 -2.51
CA GLN A 262 23.45 -1.56 -1.90
C GLN A 262 23.41 -2.92 -1.19
N ALA A 263 22.35 -3.20 -0.42
CA ALA A 263 22.18 -4.51 0.23
C ALA A 263 22.06 -5.65 -0.79
N ARG A 264 21.40 -5.43 -1.95
CA ARG A 264 21.34 -6.41 -3.03
C ARG A 264 22.71 -6.63 -3.66
N ALA A 265 23.45 -5.57 -3.96
CA ALA A 265 24.81 -5.67 -4.51
C ALA A 265 25.76 -6.42 -3.55
N ASP A 266 25.69 -6.13 -2.25
CA ASP A 266 26.48 -6.82 -1.23
C ASP A 266 26.11 -8.31 -1.12
N ALA A 267 24.81 -8.62 -1.15
CA ALA A 267 24.32 -10.00 -1.14
C ALA A 267 24.73 -10.78 -2.40
N GLU A 268 24.67 -10.15 -3.57
CA GLU A 268 25.14 -10.72 -4.84
C GLU A 268 26.64 -11.01 -4.79
N LEU A 269 27.45 -10.09 -4.28
CA LEU A 269 28.89 -10.28 -4.12
C LEU A 269 29.21 -11.43 -3.13
N GLN A 270 28.50 -11.50 -2.00
CA GLN A 270 28.65 -12.58 -1.03
C GLN A 270 28.24 -13.94 -1.61
N GLN A 271 27.14 -13.98 -2.36
CA GLN A 271 26.67 -15.19 -3.04
C GLN A 271 27.70 -15.67 -4.08
N ALA A 272 28.30 -14.75 -4.84
CA ALA A 272 29.36 -15.07 -5.80
C ALA A 272 30.59 -15.65 -5.11
N ALA A 273 31.03 -15.02 -4.00
CA ALA A 273 32.15 -15.49 -3.21
C ALA A 273 31.90 -16.89 -2.62
N ALA A 274 30.70 -17.13 -2.06
CA ALA A 274 30.31 -18.42 -1.51
C ALA A 274 30.21 -19.50 -2.59
N ALA A 275 29.63 -19.20 -3.76
CA ALA A 275 29.56 -20.14 -4.88
C ALA A 275 30.97 -20.49 -5.40
N ARG A 276 31.90 -19.54 -5.41
CA ARG A 276 33.30 -19.78 -5.82
C ARG A 276 34.02 -20.69 -4.84
N GLN A 277 33.82 -20.47 -3.54
CA GLN A 277 34.37 -21.33 -2.49
C GLN A 277 33.78 -22.73 -2.57
N ALA A 278 32.46 -22.87 -2.69
CA ALA A 278 31.79 -24.16 -2.81
C ALA A 278 32.24 -24.94 -4.07
N LEU A 279 32.44 -24.26 -5.20
CA LEU A 279 32.97 -24.90 -6.41
C LEU A 279 34.41 -25.35 -6.20
N HIS A 280 35.25 -24.53 -5.57
CA HIS A 280 36.63 -24.93 -5.26
C HIS A 280 36.66 -26.15 -4.35
N GLU A 281 35.86 -26.15 -3.28
CA GLU A 281 35.73 -27.30 -2.38
C GLU A 281 35.19 -28.54 -3.11
N ALA A 282 34.21 -28.40 -3.99
CA ALA A 282 33.67 -29.52 -4.76
C ALA A 282 34.70 -30.11 -5.76
N LEU A 283 35.56 -29.27 -6.34
CA LEU A 283 36.65 -29.71 -7.21
C LEU A 283 37.82 -30.31 -6.42
N GLU A 284 38.12 -29.79 -5.23
CA GLU A 284 39.19 -30.30 -4.33
C GLU A 284 38.78 -31.56 -3.57
N GLN A 285 37.47 -31.79 -3.34
CA GLN A 285 36.95 -33.08 -2.92
C GLN A 285 37.33 -34.12 -3.98
N ARG A 286 38.40 -34.87 -3.67
CA ARG A 286 39.13 -35.80 -4.54
C ARG A 286 38.18 -36.60 -5.42
N ARG A 287 38.59 -36.84 -6.68
CA ARG A 287 37.95 -37.78 -7.62
C ARG A 287 37.45 -39.00 -6.86
N VAL A 288 36.24 -39.49 -7.18
CA VAL A 288 35.78 -40.79 -6.70
C VAL A 288 36.89 -41.78 -7.04
N THR A 289 37.63 -42.20 -6.01
CA THR A 289 38.84 -42.99 -6.21
C THR A 289 38.38 -44.43 -6.11
N PHE A 290 38.13 -45.03 -7.26
CA PHE A 290 37.80 -46.44 -7.35
C PHE A 290 39.05 -47.27 -7.09
N ALA A 291 38.99 -48.23 -6.17
CA ALA A 291 40.10 -49.15 -6.01
C ALA A 291 40.20 -50.06 -7.26
N PRO A 292 41.41 -50.45 -7.70
CA PRO A 292 41.59 -51.27 -8.91
C PRO A 292 40.97 -52.67 -8.84
N ALA A 293 40.41 -53.07 -7.69
CA ALA A 293 39.73 -54.35 -7.48
C ALA A 293 38.23 -54.22 -7.15
N GLU A 294 37.68 -53.00 -7.09
CA GLU A 294 36.26 -52.76 -6.86
C GLU A 294 35.44 -53.00 -8.14
N ARG A 295 34.12 -53.18 -7.99
CA ARG A 295 33.17 -53.27 -9.11
C ARG A 295 32.22 -52.09 -9.03
N LEU A 296 31.98 -51.44 -10.15
CA LEU A 296 31.09 -50.27 -10.22
C LEU A 296 29.64 -50.70 -9.96
N THR A 297 28.98 -50.06 -8.98
CA THR A 297 27.57 -50.29 -8.63
C THR A 297 26.66 -49.17 -9.14
N GLU A 298 25.35 -49.41 -9.17
CA GLU A 298 24.35 -48.36 -9.50
C GLU A 298 24.40 -47.17 -8.52
N GLN A 299 24.76 -47.41 -7.26
CA GLN A 299 24.89 -46.35 -6.26
C GLN A 299 26.04 -45.40 -6.61
N ASP A 300 27.18 -45.93 -7.04
CA ASP A 300 28.35 -45.13 -7.42
C ASP A 300 28.04 -44.24 -8.64
N ILE A 301 27.24 -44.75 -9.58
CA ILE A 301 26.77 -43.97 -10.74
C ILE A 301 25.79 -42.87 -10.33
N ALA A 302 24.90 -43.13 -9.37
CA ALA A 302 24.03 -42.12 -8.81
C ALA A 302 24.83 -40.99 -8.11
N GLU A 303 25.91 -41.35 -7.42
CA GLU A 303 26.83 -40.38 -6.81
C GLU A 303 27.54 -39.52 -7.86
N LEU A 304 28.06 -40.12 -8.95
CA LEU A 304 28.65 -39.38 -10.07
C LEU A 304 27.66 -38.41 -10.75
N ASN A 305 26.41 -38.84 -10.99
CA ASN A 305 25.35 -38.00 -11.53
C ASN A 305 25.02 -36.81 -10.61
N SER A 306 24.96 -37.06 -9.29
CA SER A 306 24.71 -36.01 -8.30
C SER A 306 25.83 -34.97 -8.27
N ARG A 307 27.09 -35.43 -8.40
CA ARG A 307 28.28 -34.57 -8.48
C ARG A 307 28.27 -33.73 -9.74
N GLN A 308 27.97 -34.32 -10.91
CA GLN A 308 27.85 -33.60 -12.17
C GLN A 308 26.80 -32.48 -12.05
N SER A 309 25.60 -32.82 -11.56
CA SER A 309 24.51 -31.86 -11.38
C SER A 309 24.88 -30.72 -10.43
N LEU A 310 25.57 -31.03 -9.33
CA LEU A 310 26.05 -30.03 -8.37
C LEU A 310 27.07 -29.07 -9.00
N LEU A 311 28.08 -29.61 -9.68
CA LEU A 311 29.12 -28.80 -10.34
C LEU A 311 28.51 -27.90 -11.42
N THR A 312 27.59 -28.42 -12.23
CA THR A 312 26.88 -27.64 -13.25
C THR A 312 26.05 -26.53 -12.62
N GLY A 313 25.30 -26.79 -11.55
CA GLY A 313 24.50 -25.77 -10.86
C GLY A 313 25.34 -24.66 -10.21
N LEU A 314 26.48 -25.02 -9.61
CA LEU A 314 27.43 -24.05 -9.05
C LEU A 314 28.08 -23.20 -10.16
N TRP A 315 28.43 -23.82 -11.28
CA TRP A 315 29.00 -23.14 -12.45
C TRP A 315 28.02 -22.14 -13.08
N GLU A 316 26.76 -22.53 -13.27
CA GLU A 316 25.70 -21.64 -13.77
C GLU A 316 25.48 -20.44 -12.86
N THR A 317 25.53 -20.64 -11.54
CA THR A 317 25.35 -19.56 -10.57
C THR A 317 26.47 -18.53 -10.68
N LEU A 318 27.71 -19.01 -10.82
CA LEU A 318 28.89 -18.15 -10.97
C LEU A 318 28.90 -17.39 -12.29
N THR A 319 28.65 -18.07 -13.41
CA THR A 319 28.64 -17.47 -14.76
C THR A 319 27.53 -16.43 -14.95
N LYS A 320 26.42 -16.52 -14.20
CA LYS A 320 25.39 -15.48 -14.16
C LYS A 320 25.87 -14.18 -13.51
N GLN A 321 26.86 -14.24 -12.63
CA GLN A 321 27.33 -13.11 -11.80
C GLN A 321 28.63 -12.50 -12.32
N GLY A 322 29.36 -13.20 -13.19
CA GLY A 322 30.58 -12.71 -13.81
C GLY A 322 31.38 -13.83 -14.45
N ASP A 323 32.47 -13.47 -15.11
CA ASP A 323 33.30 -14.45 -15.79
C ASP A 323 34.30 -15.07 -14.80
N PRO A 324 34.27 -16.40 -14.57
CA PRO A 324 35.17 -17.06 -13.62
C PRO A 324 36.63 -16.95 -14.06
N ASP A 325 37.57 -17.16 -13.14
CA ASP A 325 38.99 -17.24 -13.48
C ASP A 325 39.25 -18.36 -14.52
N GLU A 326 40.14 -18.12 -15.48
CA GLU A 326 40.48 -19.05 -16.56
C GLU A 326 41.02 -20.37 -16.00
N ALA A 327 41.82 -20.33 -14.92
CA ALA A 327 42.30 -21.53 -14.25
C ALA A 327 41.15 -22.36 -13.63
N LEU A 328 40.11 -21.68 -13.12
CA LEU A 328 38.94 -22.34 -12.55
C LEU A 328 38.04 -22.93 -13.64
N ARG A 329 37.89 -22.23 -14.78
CA ARG A 329 37.22 -22.76 -15.98
C ARG A 329 37.86 -24.06 -16.44
N GLN A 330 39.18 -24.07 -16.64
CA GLN A 330 39.89 -25.25 -17.14
C GLN A 330 39.79 -26.45 -16.19
N ARG A 331 39.81 -26.21 -14.87
CA ARG A 331 39.60 -27.27 -13.87
C ARG A 331 38.18 -27.82 -13.92
N TYR A 332 37.19 -26.93 -13.98
CA TYR A 332 35.79 -27.32 -14.10
C TYR A 332 35.51 -28.11 -15.38
N THR A 333 35.98 -27.65 -16.53
CA THR A 333 35.76 -28.33 -17.82
C THR A 333 36.41 -29.70 -17.83
N THR A 334 37.66 -29.81 -17.37
CA THR A 334 38.35 -31.11 -17.31
C THR A 334 37.58 -32.12 -16.44
N GLU A 335 37.15 -31.72 -15.24
CA GLU A 335 36.41 -32.62 -14.34
C GLU A 335 35.00 -32.94 -14.88
N LEU A 336 34.33 -31.99 -15.52
CA LEU A 336 33.02 -32.23 -16.14
C LEU A 336 33.12 -33.19 -17.34
N ASP A 337 34.14 -33.03 -18.18
CA ASP A 337 34.39 -33.90 -19.33
C ASP A 337 34.68 -35.33 -18.88
N GLU A 338 35.48 -35.50 -17.83
CA GLU A 338 35.73 -36.82 -17.23
C GLU A 338 34.45 -37.46 -16.68
N LEU A 339 33.67 -36.74 -15.87
CA LEU A 339 32.40 -37.24 -15.34
C LEU A 339 31.42 -37.61 -16.47
N THR A 340 31.35 -36.79 -17.51
CA THR A 340 30.50 -37.02 -18.67
C THR A 340 30.94 -38.27 -19.43
N ALA A 341 32.25 -38.46 -19.64
CA ALA A 341 32.79 -39.67 -20.27
C ALA A 341 32.46 -40.93 -19.47
N TYR A 342 32.53 -40.88 -18.13
CA TYR A 342 32.18 -41.99 -17.25
C TYR A 342 30.69 -42.36 -17.33
N LEU A 343 29.81 -41.35 -17.27
CA LEU A 343 28.38 -41.56 -17.37
C LEU A 343 27.96 -42.09 -18.74
N GLN A 344 28.57 -41.59 -19.82
CA GLN A 344 28.32 -42.12 -21.18
C GLN A 344 28.83 -43.56 -21.35
N ALA A 345 29.96 -43.94 -20.73
CA ALA A 345 30.44 -45.31 -20.74
C ALA A 345 29.46 -46.26 -20.03
N TRP A 346 28.87 -45.80 -18.92
CA TRP A 346 27.81 -46.51 -18.22
C TRP A 346 26.55 -46.68 -19.07
N GLU A 347 26.07 -45.62 -19.72
CA GLU A 347 24.89 -45.68 -20.60
C GLU A 347 25.09 -46.65 -21.77
N ARG A 348 26.28 -46.64 -22.40
CA ARG A 348 26.63 -47.61 -23.44
C ARG A 348 26.63 -49.04 -22.90
N HIS A 349 27.23 -49.27 -21.73
CA HIS A 349 27.20 -50.58 -21.08
C HIS A 349 25.77 -51.04 -20.78
N ALA A 350 24.92 -50.18 -20.22
CA ALA A 350 23.53 -50.50 -19.91
C ALA A 350 22.73 -50.86 -21.18
N THR A 351 23.00 -50.16 -22.30
CA THR A 351 22.36 -50.44 -23.60
C THR A 351 22.72 -51.83 -24.13
N TYR A 352 23.98 -52.26 -24.00
CA TYR A 352 24.44 -53.55 -24.50
C TYR A 352 24.39 -54.68 -23.46
N ALA A 353 23.91 -54.42 -22.23
CA ALA A 353 23.96 -55.37 -21.12
C ALA A 353 23.22 -56.68 -21.44
N GLU A 354 22.00 -56.60 -21.99
CA GLU A 354 21.21 -57.79 -22.35
C GLU A 354 21.86 -58.60 -23.48
N GLU A 355 22.44 -57.94 -24.50
CA GLU A 355 23.14 -58.61 -25.59
C GLU A 355 24.43 -59.29 -25.13
N ILE A 356 25.17 -58.66 -24.21
CA ILE A 356 26.39 -59.24 -23.62
C ILE A 356 26.03 -60.44 -22.76
N GLU A 357 24.94 -60.37 -21.99
CA GLU A 357 24.49 -61.50 -21.18
C GLU A 357 24.02 -62.67 -22.05
N ALA A 358 23.31 -62.39 -23.15
CA ALA A 358 22.93 -63.40 -24.15
C ALA A 358 24.15 -64.05 -24.82
N ALA A 359 25.16 -63.27 -25.24
CA ALA A 359 26.40 -63.80 -25.82
C ALA A 359 27.23 -64.61 -24.79
N LEU A 360 27.22 -64.19 -23.53
CA LEU A 360 27.83 -64.92 -22.42
C LEU A 360 27.17 -66.28 -22.17
N GLN A 361 25.84 -66.37 -22.30
CA GLN A 361 25.09 -67.63 -22.18
C GLN A 361 25.29 -68.52 -23.42
N ALA A 362 25.27 -67.94 -24.62
CA ALA A 362 25.37 -68.66 -25.88
C ALA A 362 26.78 -69.19 -26.20
N GLY A 363 27.84 -68.62 -25.60
CA GLY A 363 29.21 -69.04 -25.96
C GLY A 363 29.79 -68.32 -27.17
N ASP A 364 29.13 -67.28 -27.69
CA ASP A 364 29.57 -66.57 -28.89
C ASP A 364 30.66 -65.53 -28.57
N GLU A 365 31.92 -65.96 -28.69
CA GLU A 365 33.10 -65.17 -28.33
C GLU A 365 33.38 -64.02 -29.32
N ALA A 366 33.08 -64.21 -30.61
CA ALA A 366 33.25 -63.18 -31.63
C ALA A 366 32.29 -62.02 -31.38
N ARG A 367 31.02 -62.34 -31.07
CA ARG A 367 30.02 -61.35 -30.69
C ARG A 367 30.34 -60.67 -29.36
N LEU A 368 30.89 -61.41 -28.39
CA LEU A 368 31.30 -60.87 -27.09
C LEU A 368 32.44 -59.84 -27.22
N TYR A 369 33.44 -60.11 -28.07
CA TYR A 369 34.53 -59.18 -28.34
C TYR A 369 34.02 -57.90 -29.01
N GLU A 370 33.15 -58.02 -30.01
CA GLU A 370 32.54 -56.88 -30.71
C GLU A 370 31.71 -56.00 -29.75
N LEU A 371 30.91 -56.60 -28.86
CA LEU A 371 30.10 -55.86 -27.90
C LEU A 371 30.95 -55.15 -26.84
N LEU A 372 32.04 -55.78 -26.37
CA LEU A 372 32.97 -55.14 -25.43
C LEU A 372 33.72 -53.95 -26.05
N ASP A 373 34.12 -54.06 -27.32
CA ASP A 373 34.75 -52.97 -28.06
C ASP A 373 33.78 -51.79 -28.24
N ARG A 374 32.51 -52.07 -28.58
CA ARG A 374 31.44 -51.07 -28.71
C ARG A 374 31.07 -50.39 -27.39
N CYS A 375 31.20 -51.08 -26.25
CA CYS A 375 31.03 -50.44 -24.94
C CYS A 375 32.10 -49.37 -24.67
N ALA A 376 33.31 -49.53 -25.23
CA ALA A 376 34.45 -48.63 -25.07
C ALA A 376 34.62 -48.20 -23.60
N TRP A 377 34.71 -49.19 -22.71
CA TRP A 377 34.79 -48.98 -21.26
C TRP A 377 36.18 -48.43 -20.88
N PRO A 378 36.27 -47.26 -20.21
CA PRO A 378 37.55 -46.67 -19.83
C PRO A 378 38.37 -47.56 -18.89
N ASP A 379 39.70 -47.59 -19.08
CA ASP A 379 40.61 -48.33 -18.20
C ASP A 379 40.79 -47.68 -16.82
N THR A 380 40.39 -46.41 -16.68
CA THR A 380 40.39 -45.68 -15.41
C THR A 380 39.21 -46.04 -14.50
N LEU A 381 38.19 -46.73 -15.04
CA LEU A 381 37.01 -47.16 -14.28
C LEU A 381 37.07 -48.67 -13.98
N PRO A 382 36.70 -49.09 -12.76
CA PRO A 382 36.55 -50.51 -12.47
C PRO A 382 35.46 -51.12 -13.37
N PRO A 383 35.63 -52.35 -13.87
CA PRO A 383 34.60 -52.99 -14.67
C PRO A 383 33.36 -53.32 -13.83
N THR A 384 32.20 -53.34 -14.47
CA THR A 384 30.98 -53.93 -13.88
C THR A 384 31.11 -55.45 -13.75
N ASP A 385 30.25 -56.07 -12.94
CA ASP A 385 30.16 -57.54 -12.82
C ASP A 385 30.09 -58.25 -14.18
N LEU A 386 29.28 -57.72 -15.08
CA LEU A 386 29.00 -58.27 -16.39
C LEU A 386 30.20 -58.14 -17.33
N LEU A 387 30.86 -56.97 -17.36
CA LEU A 387 32.08 -56.75 -18.14
C LEU A 387 33.26 -57.59 -17.62
N ALA A 388 33.39 -57.75 -16.31
CA ALA A 388 34.43 -58.59 -15.71
C ALA A 388 34.26 -60.07 -16.11
N ARG A 389 33.02 -60.58 -16.07
CA ARG A 389 32.70 -61.95 -16.53
C ARG A 389 32.98 -62.15 -18.02
N ALA A 390 32.62 -61.18 -18.87
CA ALA A 390 32.88 -61.20 -20.29
C ALA A 390 34.39 -61.22 -20.61
N ARG A 391 35.17 -60.33 -19.96
CA ARG A 391 36.63 -60.29 -20.08
C ARG A 391 37.29 -61.58 -19.60
N HIS A 392 36.82 -62.16 -18.49
CA HIS A 392 37.34 -63.43 -17.98
C HIS A 392 37.09 -64.60 -18.94
N LYS A 393 35.93 -64.66 -19.60
CA LYS A 393 35.60 -65.70 -20.58
C LYS A 393 36.52 -65.64 -21.81
N LEU A 394 36.81 -64.44 -22.31
CA LEU A 394 37.79 -64.23 -23.39
C LEU A 394 39.24 -64.52 -22.96
N ALA A 395 39.58 -64.29 -21.70
CA ALA A 395 40.91 -64.56 -21.15
C ALA A 395 41.17 -66.06 -20.86
N ALA A 396 40.11 -66.83 -20.53
CA ALA A 396 40.20 -68.24 -20.13
C ALA A 396 40.74 -69.18 -21.23
N GLN A 397 40.81 -68.78 -22.50
CA GLN A 397 41.42 -69.57 -23.58
C GLN A 397 42.93 -69.32 -23.77
N LYS A 398 43.54 -68.32 -23.11
CA LYS A 398 44.97 -67.97 -23.33
C LYS A 398 45.97 -68.67 -22.38
N GLN A 399 45.55 -69.62 -21.54
CA GLN A 399 46.46 -70.34 -20.63
C GLN A 399 46.18 -71.85 -20.60
N PRO A 400 47.20 -72.72 -20.77
CA PRO A 400 47.09 -74.14 -20.47
C PRO A 400 47.35 -74.44 -18.98
N GLU A 401 46.52 -75.33 -18.45
CA GLU A 401 46.59 -76.21 -17.25
C GLU A 401 47.57 -75.92 -16.07
N ARG A 402 46.95 -75.53 -14.93
CA ARG A 402 47.10 -75.94 -13.49
C ARG A 402 48.32 -76.80 -13.05
N PRO A 403 48.82 -76.69 -11.78
CA PRO A 403 48.06 -77.20 -10.60
C PRO A 403 48.40 -76.64 -9.19
N ALA A 404 47.76 -77.26 -8.18
CA ALA A 404 48.15 -77.42 -6.77
C ALA A 404 47.65 -76.41 -5.72
N GLN A 405 47.12 -76.97 -4.64
CA GLN A 405 46.91 -76.34 -3.34
C GLN A 405 48.28 -75.85 -2.84
N GLU A 406 48.44 -74.54 -2.72
CA GLU A 406 49.58 -73.94 -2.05
C GLU A 406 49.07 -73.04 -0.93
N GLU A 407 49.85 -73.02 0.14
CA GLU A 407 49.73 -72.18 1.33
C GLU A 407 49.27 -70.76 0.99
N PRO A 408 48.56 -70.04 1.90
CA PRO A 408 48.25 -68.65 1.65
C PRO A 408 49.55 -67.92 1.29
N SER A 409 49.63 -67.45 0.05
CA SER A 409 50.87 -66.89 -0.47
C SER A 409 51.28 -65.71 0.40
N LYS A 410 52.58 -65.45 0.53
CA LYS A 410 53.08 -64.23 1.22
C LYS A 410 52.33 -62.97 0.77
N ALA A 411 51.93 -62.91 -0.50
CA ALA A 411 51.13 -61.83 -1.07
C ALA A 411 49.71 -61.70 -0.47
N GLN A 412 49.05 -62.80 -0.08
CA GLN A 412 47.74 -62.75 0.60
C GLN A 412 47.85 -62.27 2.05
N LEU A 413 48.94 -62.62 2.74
CA LEU A 413 49.24 -62.11 4.09
C LEU A 413 49.69 -60.65 4.05
N GLU A 414 50.52 -60.26 3.08
CA GLU A 414 50.93 -58.86 2.84
C GLU A 414 49.72 -57.98 2.50
N ARG A 415 48.80 -58.48 1.68
CA ARG A 415 47.57 -57.74 1.37
C ARG A 415 46.65 -57.62 2.58
N PHE A 416 46.57 -58.65 3.42
CA PHE A 416 45.85 -58.58 4.70
C PHE A 416 46.49 -57.56 5.66
N ALA A 417 47.82 -57.45 5.67
CA ALA A 417 48.55 -56.44 6.46
C ALA A 417 48.32 -55.01 5.92
N GLN A 418 48.37 -54.82 4.59
CA GLN A 418 48.07 -53.53 3.94
C GLN A 418 46.63 -53.08 4.19
N ASP A 419 45.67 -54.00 4.15
CA ASP A 419 44.28 -53.70 4.45
C ASP A 419 44.08 -53.34 5.95
N LEU A 420 44.91 -53.88 6.85
CA LEU A 420 44.93 -53.47 8.27
C LEU A 420 45.51 -52.06 8.46
N GLU A 421 46.57 -51.72 7.72
CA GLU A 421 47.11 -50.35 7.71
C GLU A 421 46.11 -49.36 7.11
N GLN A 422 45.40 -49.73 6.04
CA GLN A 422 44.32 -48.93 5.47
C GLN A 422 43.16 -48.75 6.46
N LEU A 423 42.81 -49.79 7.22
CA LEU A 423 41.82 -49.66 8.29
C LEU A 423 42.27 -48.66 9.37
N GLU A 424 43.55 -48.67 9.75
CA GLU A 424 44.11 -47.70 10.70
C GLU A 424 44.08 -46.28 10.14
N VAL A 425 44.41 -46.08 8.86
CA VAL A 425 44.31 -44.79 8.15
C VAL A 425 42.86 -44.31 8.05
N PHE A 426 41.90 -45.18 7.77
CA PHE A 426 40.48 -44.80 7.76
C PHE A 426 39.98 -44.40 9.16
N LEU A 427 40.50 -45.02 10.21
CA LEU A 427 40.18 -44.66 11.59
C LEU A 427 40.82 -43.33 12.00
N ASP A 428 42.07 -43.08 11.60
CA ASP A 428 42.77 -41.81 11.86
C ASP A 428 42.14 -40.64 11.08
N ASN A 429 41.63 -40.90 9.87
CA ASN A 429 40.93 -39.91 9.03
C ASN A 429 39.43 -39.76 9.37
N GLY A 430 38.91 -40.48 10.37
CA GLY A 430 37.51 -40.39 10.80
C GLY A 430 36.47 -40.94 9.80
N ALA A 431 36.90 -41.72 8.81
CA ALA A 431 36.05 -42.30 7.75
C ALA A 431 35.26 -43.52 8.26
N SER A 432 34.29 -43.28 9.14
CA SER A 432 33.60 -44.34 9.92
C SER A 432 32.84 -45.40 9.11
N ARG A 433 32.35 -45.08 7.91
CA ARG A 433 31.60 -46.04 7.06
C ARG A 433 32.55 -47.00 6.35
N ASP A 434 33.63 -46.46 5.81
CA ASP A 434 34.64 -47.21 5.04
C ASP A 434 35.46 -48.11 5.98
N ALA A 435 35.84 -47.57 7.16
CA ALA A 435 36.45 -48.35 8.22
C ALA A 435 35.56 -49.54 8.65
N SER A 436 34.24 -49.34 8.78
CA SER A 436 33.31 -50.38 9.25
C SER A 436 33.17 -51.52 8.24
N ARG A 437 33.05 -51.16 6.95
CA ARG A 437 32.98 -52.12 5.84
C ARG A 437 34.28 -52.90 5.69
N LEU A 438 35.42 -52.23 5.76
CA LEU A 438 36.74 -52.86 5.67
C LEU A 438 37.01 -53.80 6.85
N HIS A 439 36.68 -53.40 8.08
CA HIS A 439 36.79 -54.27 9.25
C HIS A 439 35.90 -55.53 9.15
N GLN A 440 34.68 -55.40 8.61
CA GLN A 440 33.80 -56.56 8.39
C GLN A 440 34.36 -57.52 7.34
N SER A 441 34.90 -56.99 6.23
CA SER A 441 35.57 -57.76 5.17
C SER A 441 36.83 -58.46 5.69
N LEU A 442 37.66 -57.76 6.47
CA LEU A 442 38.86 -58.31 7.11
C LEU A 442 38.53 -59.43 8.10
N ARG A 443 37.45 -59.30 8.87
CA ARG A 443 36.99 -60.34 9.79
C ARG A 443 36.53 -61.60 9.06
N GLN A 444 35.70 -61.44 8.02
CA GLN A 444 35.25 -62.56 7.18
C GLN A 444 36.41 -63.28 6.49
N ARG A 445 37.40 -62.53 6.01
CA ARG A 445 38.64 -63.09 5.46
C ARG A 445 39.47 -63.79 6.51
N ALA A 446 39.60 -63.25 7.71
CA ALA A 446 40.37 -63.87 8.79
C ALA A 446 39.88 -65.29 9.12
N ASP A 447 38.56 -65.52 9.04
CA ASP A 447 37.94 -66.84 9.27
C ASP A 447 38.27 -67.87 8.16
N THR A 448 38.72 -67.41 6.98
CA THR A 448 39.09 -68.29 5.84
C THR A 448 40.56 -68.72 5.84
N PHE A 449 41.42 -68.15 6.69
CA PHE A 449 42.84 -68.54 6.77
C PHE A 449 43.04 -69.81 7.63
N PRO A 450 44.03 -70.67 7.33
CA PRO A 450 44.38 -71.82 8.16
C PRO A 450 44.74 -71.40 9.60
N ALA A 451 44.38 -72.24 10.57
CA ALA A 451 44.59 -71.95 12.00
C ALA A 451 46.09 -71.77 12.32
N GLY A 452 46.49 -70.53 12.62
CA GLY A 452 47.87 -70.18 12.99
C GLY A 452 48.54 -69.17 12.04
N SER A 453 48.06 -68.99 10.81
CA SER A 453 48.68 -68.09 9.81
C SER A 453 48.53 -66.60 10.11
N LEU A 454 47.52 -66.21 10.90
CA LEU A 454 47.22 -64.80 11.25
C LEU A 454 47.56 -64.43 12.70
N ARG A 455 48.41 -65.21 13.40
CA ARG A 455 48.71 -64.97 14.82
C ARG A 455 49.18 -63.54 15.09
N ASP A 456 50.08 -63.02 14.26
CA ASP A 456 50.67 -61.68 14.41
C ASP A 456 49.70 -60.53 14.10
N HIS A 457 48.73 -60.76 13.19
CA HIS A 457 47.78 -59.74 12.72
C HIS A 457 46.43 -59.76 13.49
N SER A 458 46.14 -60.86 14.18
CA SER A 458 44.88 -61.05 14.92
C SER A 458 44.69 -60.07 16.08
N ALA A 459 45.78 -59.68 16.77
CA ALA A 459 45.75 -58.71 17.85
C ALA A 459 45.48 -57.29 17.33
N THR A 460 46.12 -56.91 16.21
CA THR A 460 45.95 -55.61 15.56
C THR A 460 44.54 -55.46 15.01
N LEU A 461 43.99 -56.49 14.36
CA LEU A 461 42.59 -56.49 13.89
C LEU A 461 41.60 -56.28 15.05
N LYS A 462 41.80 -56.97 16.18
CA LYS A 462 40.97 -56.78 17.38
C LYS A 462 41.09 -55.38 17.97
N ARG A 463 42.30 -54.81 18.02
CA ARG A 463 42.55 -53.45 18.52
C ARG A 463 41.87 -52.39 17.63
N LEU A 464 42.05 -52.49 16.32
CA LEU A 464 41.42 -51.58 15.35
C LEU A 464 39.89 -51.74 15.34
N GLY A 465 39.38 -52.95 15.51
CA GLY A 465 37.96 -53.21 15.72
C GLY A 465 37.40 -52.55 16.98
N ALA A 466 38.16 -52.54 18.09
CA ALA A 466 37.77 -51.84 19.32
C ALA A 466 37.79 -50.31 19.14
N ARG A 467 38.82 -49.76 18.49
CA ARG A 467 38.93 -48.32 18.16
C ARG A 467 37.84 -47.85 17.20
N LEU A 468 37.42 -48.72 16.28
CA LEU A 468 36.29 -48.48 15.39
C LEU A 468 34.96 -48.45 16.14
N ALA A 469 34.77 -49.35 17.10
CA ALA A 469 33.60 -49.33 17.98
C ALA A 469 33.56 -48.03 18.80
N GLU A 470 34.70 -47.57 19.35
CA GLU A 470 34.79 -46.29 20.07
C GLU A 470 34.46 -45.07 19.19
N LEU A 471 34.90 -45.05 17.92
CA LEU A 471 34.58 -43.98 16.97
C LEU A 471 33.11 -43.99 16.52
N HIS A 472 32.52 -45.18 16.38
CA HIS A 472 31.10 -45.33 16.11
C HIS A 472 30.27 -44.84 17.31
N ASP A 473 30.70 -45.19 18.52
CA ASP A 473 30.11 -44.72 19.77
C ASP A 473 30.23 -43.20 19.92
N TRP A 474 31.35 -42.58 19.51
CA TRP A 474 31.52 -41.11 19.53
C TRP A 474 30.57 -40.38 18.57
N ARG A 475 30.29 -40.97 17.40
CA ARG A 475 29.36 -40.42 16.40
C ARG A 475 27.90 -40.58 16.82
N GLY A 476 27.58 -41.68 17.52
CA GLY A 476 26.34 -41.85 18.27
C GLY A 476 26.19 -40.82 19.39
N PHE A 477 27.26 -40.59 20.16
CA PHE A 477 27.28 -39.67 21.30
C PHE A 477 27.08 -38.19 20.91
N VAL A 478 27.59 -37.74 19.75
CA VAL A 478 27.44 -36.32 19.29
C VAL A 478 26.08 -36.06 18.60
N ALA A 479 25.49 -37.06 17.93
CA ALA A 479 24.19 -36.92 17.25
C ALA A 479 22.97 -37.31 18.12
N ALA A 480 23.18 -38.13 19.16
CA ALA A 480 22.14 -38.54 20.10
C ALA A 480 21.47 -37.35 20.84
N PRO A 481 22.20 -36.41 21.47
CA PRO A 481 21.56 -35.35 22.25
C PRO A 481 20.67 -34.46 21.38
N LYS A 482 21.09 -34.15 20.15
CA LYS A 482 20.30 -33.33 19.22
C LYS A 482 19.06 -34.05 18.69
N ARG A 483 19.07 -35.38 18.62
CA ARG A 483 17.88 -36.17 18.25
C ARG A 483 16.93 -36.35 19.42
N ASP A 484 17.46 -36.51 20.63
CA ASP A 484 16.67 -36.50 21.85
C ASP A 484 15.97 -35.14 22.01
N GLU A 485 16.68 -34.03 21.79
CA GLU A 485 16.11 -32.67 21.75
C GLU A 485 14.99 -32.54 20.71
N LEU A 486 15.17 -33.04 19.49
CA LEU A 486 14.12 -32.99 18.46
C LEU A 486 12.92 -33.89 18.79
N CYS A 487 13.15 -35.05 19.41
CA CYS A 487 12.08 -35.94 19.87
C CYS A 487 11.30 -35.32 21.03
N GLN A 488 11.98 -34.67 21.98
CA GLN A 488 11.35 -33.90 23.05
C GLN A 488 10.58 -32.72 22.47
N ALA A 489 11.18 -31.93 21.58
CA ALA A 489 10.54 -30.77 20.97
C ALA A 489 9.29 -31.13 20.17
N ILE A 490 9.28 -32.24 19.41
CA ILE A 490 8.07 -32.66 18.69
C ILE A 490 7.02 -33.26 19.62
N ALA A 491 7.43 -33.94 20.70
CA ALA A 491 6.50 -34.46 21.71
C ALA A 491 5.84 -33.30 22.49
N GLU A 492 6.63 -32.33 22.93
CA GLU A 492 6.14 -31.10 23.56
C GLU A 492 5.21 -30.33 22.62
N LEU A 493 5.56 -30.21 21.34
CA LEU A 493 4.70 -29.57 20.34
C LEU A 493 3.38 -30.33 20.12
N ALA A 494 3.42 -31.67 20.19
CA ALA A 494 2.22 -32.50 20.07
C ALA A 494 1.30 -32.34 21.29
N ASP A 495 1.87 -32.18 22.48
CA ASP A 495 1.14 -32.07 23.75
C ASP A 495 0.73 -30.61 24.08
N ASP A 496 1.34 -29.60 23.43
CA ASP A 496 0.98 -28.19 23.64
C ASP A 496 -0.36 -27.82 22.98
N THR A 497 -1.41 -27.78 23.78
CA THR A 497 -2.77 -27.39 23.36
C THR A 497 -2.98 -25.88 23.28
N ARG A 498 -2.00 -25.05 23.69
CA ARG A 498 -2.15 -23.58 23.73
C ARG A 498 -1.83 -22.92 22.40
N LEU A 499 -1.13 -23.61 21.50
CA LEU A 499 -0.77 -23.09 20.19
C LEU A 499 -1.95 -23.16 19.22
N GLY A 500 -2.15 -22.10 18.44
CA GLY A 500 -3.10 -22.09 17.33
C GLY A 500 -2.60 -22.95 16.17
N ASP A 501 -3.54 -23.49 15.37
CA ASP A 501 -3.25 -24.50 14.34
C ASP A 501 -2.22 -24.04 13.29
N ALA A 502 -2.23 -22.76 12.91
CA ALA A 502 -1.27 -22.20 11.95
C ALA A 502 0.17 -22.18 12.48
N GLU A 503 0.35 -21.88 13.76
CA GLU A 503 1.67 -21.86 14.40
C GLU A 503 2.18 -23.29 14.66
N LEU A 504 1.26 -24.18 15.04
CA LEU A 504 1.54 -25.60 15.23
C LEU A 504 2.02 -26.26 13.92
N ASP A 505 1.35 -26.00 12.80
CA ASP A 505 1.76 -26.48 11.47
C ASP A 505 3.12 -25.91 11.01
N ARG A 506 3.40 -24.62 11.28
CA ARG A 506 4.69 -24.00 10.96
C ARG A 506 5.85 -24.66 11.72
N ARG A 507 5.70 -24.81 13.05
CA ARG A 507 6.72 -25.43 13.91
C ARG A 507 6.92 -26.90 13.56
N HIS A 508 5.84 -27.61 13.28
CA HIS A 508 5.88 -29.00 12.85
C HIS A 508 6.69 -29.18 11.55
N ARG A 509 6.45 -28.33 10.54
CA ARG A 509 7.24 -28.31 9.30
C ARG A 509 8.71 -27.93 9.49
N GLN A 510 9.04 -27.15 10.53
CA GLN A 510 10.43 -26.85 10.89
C GLN A 510 11.11 -28.11 11.47
N LEU A 511 10.48 -28.76 12.45
CA LEU A 511 11.01 -29.98 13.08
C LEU A 511 11.20 -31.13 12.08
N ILE A 512 10.29 -31.31 11.12
CA ILE A 512 10.47 -32.31 10.05
C ILE A 512 11.69 -32.01 9.18
N ARG A 513 11.96 -30.73 8.87
CA ARG A 513 13.15 -30.33 8.10
C ARG A 513 14.42 -30.57 8.90
N ASP A 514 14.43 -30.18 10.17
CA ASP A 514 15.58 -30.35 11.05
C ASP A 514 15.89 -31.83 11.29
N TRP A 515 14.85 -32.68 11.41
CA TRP A 515 14.98 -34.13 11.46
C TRP A 515 15.59 -34.71 10.18
N LYS A 516 15.12 -34.29 9.00
CA LYS A 516 15.67 -34.75 7.71
C LYS A 516 17.13 -34.35 7.51
N ALA A 517 17.54 -33.19 8.02
CA ALA A 517 18.91 -32.70 7.93
C ALA A 517 19.93 -33.57 8.70
N LEU A 518 19.50 -34.34 9.71
CA LEU A 518 20.37 -35.21 10.52
C LEU A 518 20.66 -36.58 9.88
N GLY A 519 19.98 -36.96 8.80
CA GLY A 519 20.18 -38.22 8.04
C GLY A 519 19.77 -39.51 8.77
N ASP A 520 19.83 -40.67 8.11
CA ASP A 520 19.35 -41.96 8.69
C ASP A 520 20.41 -42.75 9.47
N ALA A 521 21.71 -42.48 9.28
CA ALA A 521 22.81 -43.35 9.72
C ALA A 521 23.11 -43.34 11.24
N ALA A 522 22.36 -42.59 12.05
CA ALA A 522 22.57 -42.46 13.51
C ALA A 522 21.25 -42.53 14.33
N ALA A 523 20.16 -43.07 13.74
CA ALA A 523 18.87 -43.15 14.43
C ALA A 523 18.72 -44.47 15.19
N SER A 524 18.45 -44.43 16.49
CA SER A 524 17.84 -45.60 17.14
C SER A 524 16.43 -45.80 16.56
N ARG A 525 16.01 -47.07 16.42
CA ARG A 525 14.66 -47.41 15.95
C ARG A 525 13.59 -46.80 16.86
N GLU A 526 13.89 -46.69 18.15
CA GLU A 526 13.02 -46.13 19.19
C GLU A 526 12.78 -44.62 19.01
N LEU A 527 13.84 -43.81 18.85
CA LEU A 527 13.70 -42.36 18.64
C LEU A 527 12.99 -42.05 17.33
N SER A 528 13.27 -42.83 16.28
CA SER A 528 12.58 -42.69 14.99
C SER A 528 11.08 -42.99 15.11
N HIS A 529 10.71 -44.00 15.91
CA HIS A 529 9.32 -44.33 16.17
C HIS A 529 8.63 -43.25 17.03
N ALA A 530 9.29 -42.77 18.08
CA ALA A 530 8.76 -41.70 18.94
C ALA A 530 8.50 -40.41 18.16
N PHE A 531 9.45 -40.00 17.32
CA PHE A 531 9.31 -38.82 16.46
C PHE A 531 8.14 -38.96 15.47
N ARG A 532 8.02 -40.11 14.79
CA ARG A 532 6.91 -40.39 13.86
C ARG A 532 5.57 -40.39 14.58
N SER A 533 5.48 -41.05 15.73
CA SER A 533 4.24 -41.09 16.52
C SER A 533 3.80 -39.71 17.00
N ALA A 534 4.73 -38.86 17.47
CA ALA A 534 4.42 -37.48 17.83
C ALA A 534 4.00 -36.64 16.60
N SER A 535 4.69 -36.81 15.47
CA SER A 535 4.32 -36.18 14.20
C SER A 535 2.92 -36.57 13.72
N ASP A 536 2.55 -37.85 13.85
CA ASP A 536 1.24 -38.36 13.43
C ASP A 536 0.11 -37.78 14.30
N ARG A 537 0.34 -37.62 15.60
CA ARG A 537 -0.61 -36.94 16.51
C ARG A 537 -0.83 -35.47 16.11
N ILE A 538 0.25 -34.77 15.76
CA ILE A 538 0.16 -33.39 15.24
C ILE A 538 -0.63 -33.34 13.93
N HIS A 539 -0.35 -34.25 12.98
CA HIS A 539 -1.09 -34.35 11.73
C HIS A 539 -2.59 -34.60 11.95
N GLN A 540 -2.96 -35.51 12.86
CA GLN A 540 -4.36 -35.80 13.18
C GLN A 540 -5.09 -34.56 13.72
N ARG A 541 -4.44 -33.77 14.57
CA ARG A 541 -5.00 -32.52 15.10
C ARG A 541 -5.16 -31.46 14.00
N LEU A 542 -4.19 -31.35 13.11
CA LEU A 542 -4.21 -30.40 12.00
C LEU A 542 -5.16 -30.80 10.86
N ALA A 543 -5.61 -32.05 10.80
CA ALA A 543 -6.39 -32.58 9.67
C ALA A 543 -7.62 -31.71 9.35
N ASN A 544 -8.46 -31.44 10.36
CA ASN A 544 -9.67 -30.62 10.17
C ASN A 544 -9.33 -29.18 9.74
N TRP A 545 -8.29 -28.58 10.31
CA TRP A 545 -7.85 -27.24 9.93
C TRP A 545 -7.31 -27.21 8.49
N GLN A 546 -6.52 -28.21 8.10
CA GLN A 546 -6.00 -28.35 6.75
C GLN A 546 -7.12 -28.59 5.72
N GLU A 547 -8.13 -29.37 6.07
CA GLU A 547 -9.36 -29.55 5.28
C GLU A 547 -10.13 -28.23 5.14
N GLN A 548 -10.34 -27.48 6.22
CA GLN A 548 -10.98 -26.17 6.18
C GLN A 548 -10.20 -25.18 5.31
N GLN A 549 -8.87 -25.18 5.43
CA GLN A 549 -8.00 -24.34 4.59
C GLN A 549 -8.03 -24.76 3.13
N ALA A 550 -8.13 -26.05 2.84
CA ALA A 550 -8.31 -26.56 1.48
C ALA A 550 -9.67 -26.13 0.92
N ALA A 551 -10.75 -26.30 1.68
CA ALA A 551 -12.10 -25.87 1.32
C ALA A 551 -12.18 -24.36 1.08
N ALA A 552 -11.58 -23.54 1.95
CA ALA A 552 -11.51 -22.08 1.78
C ALA A 552 -10.78 -21.69 0.48
N ARG A 553 -9.64 -22.35 0.17
CA ARG A 553 -8.95 -22.14 -1.11
C ARG A 553 -9.82 -22.52 -2.30
N GLN A 554 -10.60 -23.61 -2.20
CA GLN A 554 -11.54 -23.97 -3.27
C GLN A 554 -12.69 -23.00 -3.42
N HIS A 555 -13.21 -22.48 -2.31
CA HIS A 555 -14.22 -21.44 -2.36
C HIS A 555 -13.68 -20.16 -3.01
N HIS A 556 -12.49 -19.69 -2.62
CA HIS A 556 -11.83 -18.54 -3.26
C HIS A 556 -11.62 -18.75 -4.76
N LEU A 557 -11.26 -19.97 -5.17
CA LEU A 557 -11.12 -20.32 -6.57
C LEU A 557 -12.47 -20.24 -7.31
N GLN A 558 -13.55 -20.75 -6.72
CA GLN A 558 -14.90 -20.65 -7.29
C GLN A 558 -15.29 -19.17 -7.46
N VAL A 559 -15.10 -18.34 -6.44
CA VAL A 559 -15.41 -16.91 -6.52
C VAL A 559 -14.58 -16.20 -7.58
N ARG A 560 -13.28 -16.46 -7.65
CA ARG A 560 -12.41 -15.87 -8.70
C ARG A 560 -12.78 -16.33 -10.10
N THR A 561 -13.21 -17.58 -10.25
CA THR A 561 -13.66 -18.12 -11.54
C THR A 561 -14.98 -17.46 -11.97
N ALA A 562 -15.94 -17.34 -11.04
CA ALA A 562 -17.21 -16.64 -11.28
C ALA A 562 -17.00 -15.15 -11.61
N LEU A 563 -16.02 -14.49 -10.96
CA LEU A 563 -15.66 -13.11 -11.28
C LEU A 563 -15.12 -12.99 -12.71
N CYS A 564 -14.28 -13.92 -13.16
CA CYS A 564 -13.85 -13.97 -14.56
C CYS A 564 -15.03 -14.14 -15.51
N GLU A 565 -15.95 -15.06 -15.20
CA GLU A 565 -17.14 -15.32 -16.03
C GLU A 565 -18.05 -14.09 -16.12
N GLN A 566 -18.25 -13.35 -15.02
CA GLN A 566 -19.04 -12.11 -15.02
C GLN A 566 -18.40 -11.02 -15.87
N LEU A 567 -17.07 -10.85 -15.77
CA LEU A 567 -16.34 -9.88 -16.60
C LEU A 567 -16.39 -10.27 -18.08
N GLU A 568 -16.20 -11.55 -18.40
CA GLU A 568 -16.27 -12.05 -19.78
C GLU A 568 -17.67 -11.89 -20.36
N ALA A 569 -18.73 -12.21 -19.61
CA ALA A 569 -20.11 -12.02 -20.06
C ALA A 569 -20.44 -10.54 -20.35
N LEU A 570 -19.91 -9.61 -19.55
CA LEU A 570 -20.03 -8.17 -19.80
C LEU A 570 -19.30 -7.76 -21.09
N LEU A 571 -18.15 -8.36 -21.38
CA LEU A 571 -17.33 -8.04 -22.55
C LEU A 571 -17.85 -8.66 -23.85
N ASP A 572 -18.56 -9.80 -23.76
CA ASP A 572 -19.19 -10.44 -24.92
C ASP A 572 -20.39 -9.65 -25.45
N ALA A 573 -21.12 -8.97 -24.57
CA ALA A 573 -22.29 -8.16 -24.92
C ALA A 573 -22.31 -6.81 -24.16
N PRO A 574 -21.38 -5.89 -24.46
CA PRO A 574 -21.36 -4.59 -23.81
C PRO A 574 -22.58 -3.77 -24.22
N ALA A 575 -23.23 -3.11 -23.27
CA ALA A 575 -24.34 -2.21 -23.57
C ALA A 575 -23.92 -1.11 -24.57
N GLU A 576 -24.77 -0.82 -25.55
CA GLU A 576 -24.46 0.14 -26.62
C GLU A 576 -24.08 1.53 -26.09
N ASN A 577 -24.72 1.97 -25.01
CA ASN A 577 -24.48 3.25 -24.34
C ASN A 577 -23.81 3.08 -22.96
N ALA A 578 -22.96 2.07 -22.80
CA ALA A 578 -22.27 1.84 -21.54
C ALA A 578 -21.41 3.07 -21.16
N ASP A 579 -21.72 3.66 -20.01
CA ASP A 579 -20.97 4.79 -19.46
C ASP A 579 -19.53 4.36 -19.08
N PRO A 580 -18.48 5.00 -19.63
CA PRO A 580 -17.09 4.73 -19.27
C PRO A 580 -16.82 4.79 -17.76
N ASP A 581 -17.50 5.68 -17.03
CA ASP A 581 -17.29 5.83 -15.59
C ASP A 581 -17.91 4.66 -14.81
N ALA A 582 -19.05 4.14 -15.26
CA ALA A 582 -19.63 2.91 -14.71
C ALA A 582 -18.73 1.69 -14.96
N LEU A 583 -18.16 1.57 -16.16
CA LEU A 583 -17.20 0.51 -16.50
C LEU A 583 -15.92 0.59 -15.66
N ARG A 584 -15.41 1.80 -15.35
CA ARG A 584 -14.28 1.99 -14.44
C ARG A 584 -14.59 1.49 -13.02
N ARG A 585 -15.79 1.78 -12.50
CA ARG A 585 -16.23 1.27 -11.18
C ARG A 585 -16.27 -0.25 -11.14
N ILE A 586 -16.80 -0.89 -12.19
CA ILE A 586 -16.82 -2.36 -12.31
C ILE A 586 -15.40 -2.93 -12.29
N ARG A 587 -14.49 -2.34 -13.06
CA ARG A 587 -13.07 -2.75 -13.10
C ARG A 587 -12.40 -2.65 -11.72
N ASP A 588 -12.64 -1.56 -11.01
CA ASP A 588 -12.01 -1.31 -9.72
C ASP A 588 -12.56 -2.25 -8.64
N GLN A 589 -13.88 -2.46 -8.61
CA GLN A 589 -14.53 -3.44 -7.74
C GLN A 589 -14.05 -4.88 -8.02
N ALA A 590 -13.86 -5.25 -9.28
CA ALA A 590 -13.33 -6.56 -9.64
C ALA A 590 -11.89 -6.77 -9.12
N ARG A 591 -11.05 -5.73 -9.10
CA ARG A 591 -9.69 -5.80 -8.53
C ARG A 591 -9.72 -5.99 -7.02
N GLU A 592 -10.64 -5.33 -6.32
CA GLU A 592 -10.83 -5.48 -4.87
C GLU A 592 -11.29 -6.89 -4.50
N GLU A 593 -12.33 -7.39 -5.18
CA GLU A 593 -12.82 -8.77 -4.98
C GLU A 593 -11.72 -9.79 -5.28
N TRP A 594 -10.94 -9.60 -6.35
CA TRP A 594 -9.82 -10.47 -6.66
C TRP A 594 -8.78 -10.54 -5.53
N GLN A 595 -8.44 -9.40 -4.92
CA GLN A 595 -7.50 -9.35 -3.80
C GLN A 595 -8.07 -10.00 -2.53
N ARG A 596 -9.37 -9.82 -2.27
CA ARG A 596 -10.07 -10.37 -1.10
C ARG A 596 -10.09 -11.90 -1.09
N HIS A 597 -10.25 -12.53 -2.24
CA HIS A 597 -10.36 -13.99 -2.36
C HIS A 597 -9.00 -14.65 -2.64
N ALA A 598 -8.06 -14.50 -1.71
CA ALA A 598 -6.73 -15.10 -1.75
C ALA A 598 -6.43 -15.86 -0.44
N PRO A 599 -5.66 -16.96 -0.47
CA PRO A 599 -5.06 -17.65 -1.62
C PRO A 599 -6.01 -18.68 -2.27
N VAL A 600 -5.63 -19.16 -3.46
CA VAL A 600 -6.30 -20.26 -4.22
C VAL A 600 -5.34 -21.45 -4.42
N PRO A 601 -5.78 -22.63 -4.89
CA PRO A 601 -4.89 -23.77 -5.13
C PRO A 601 -3.80 -23.43 -6.16
N ARG A 602 -2.57 -23.87 -5.87
CA ARG A 602 -1.37 -23.51 -6.65
C ARG A 602 -1.47 -23.92 -8.12
N ASP A 603 -2.04 -25.09 -8.39
CA ASP A 603 -2.12 -25.67 -9.74
C ASP A 603 -3.03 -24.83 -10.66
N GLN A 604 -4.01 -24.15 -10.07
CA GLN A 604 -5.05 -23.41 -10.81
C GLN A 604 -4.86 -21.89 -10.73
N ALA A 605 -4.05 -21.41 -9.77
CA ALA A 605 -3.77 -19.99 -9.56
C ALA A 605 -3.28 -19.28 -10.83
N LYS A 606 -2.37 -19.92 -11.59
CA LYS A 606 -1.82 -19.34 -12.83
C LYS A 606 -2.86 -19.23 -13.93
N ALA A 607 -3.71 -20.25 -14.10
CA ALA A 607 -4.71 -20.30 -15.16
C ALA A 607 -5.79 -19.22 -14.96
N VAL A 608 -6.40 -19.19 -13.76
CA VAL A 608 -7.45 -18.22 -13.43
C VAL A 608 -6.88 -16.80 -13.39
N GLY A 609 -5.63 -16.62 -12.93
CA GLY A 609 -4.94 -15.33 -12.97
C GLY A 609 -4.78 -14.76 -14.38
N ARG A 610 -4.36 -15.59 -15.35
CA ARG A 610 -4.27 -15.16 -16.77
C ARG A 610 -5.63 -14.77 -17.34
N ARG A 611 -6.67 -15.54 -17.01
CA ARG A 611 -8.06 -15.28 -17.45
C ARG A 611 -8.54 -13.92 -16.95
N PHE A 612 -8.35 -13.64 -15.66
CA PHE A 612 -8.68 -12.34 -15.06
C PHE A 612 -7.90 -11.17 -15.65
N SER A 613 -6.58 -11.31 -15.82
CA SER A 613 -5.74 -10.27 -16.43
C SER A 613 -6.17 -9.93 -17.86
N ARG A 614 -6.53 -10.95 -18.65
CA ARG A 614 -7.06 -10.75 -20.00
C ARG A 614 -8.39 -9.99 -19.99
N ALA A 615 -9.33 -10.40 -19.14
CA ALA A 615 -10.62 -9.72 -19.01
C ALA A 615 -10.46 -8.24 -18.59
N LEU A 616 -9.56 -7.95 -17.64
CA LEU A 616 -9.27 -6.56 -17.25
C LEU A 616 -8.66 -5.72 -18.38
N ALA A 617 -7.79 -6.32 -19.21
CA ALA A 617 -7.19 -5.62 -20.35
C ALA A 617 -8.26 -5.27 -21.40
N THR A 618 -9.11 -6.23 -21.76
CA THR A 618 -10.21 -6.00 -22.71
C THR A 618 -11.24 -5.00 -22.17
N LEU A 619 -11.54 -5.03 -20.87
CA LEU A 619 -12.39 -4.03 -20.23
C LEU A 619 -11.77 -2.62 -20.29
N GLN A 620 -10.45 -2.52 -20.14
CA GLN A 620 -9.74 -1.25 -20.28
C GLN A 620 -9.84 -0.69 -21.70
N GLU A 621 -9.63 -1.54 -22.71
CA GLU A 621 -9.77 -1.16 -24.12
C GLU A 621 -11.19 -0.66 -24.43
N LEU A 622 -12.23 -1.34 -23.92
CA LEU A 622 -13.62 -0.90 -24.06
C LEU A 622 -13.87 0.47 -23.42
N ILE A 623 -13.35 0.70 -22.21
CA ILE A 623 -13.46 2.00 -21.52
C ILE A 623 -12.83 3.11 -22.36
N ASP A 624 -11.64 2.86 -22.90
CA ASP A 624 -10.90 3.86 -23.67
C ASP A 624 -11.58 4.14 -25.01
N GLN A 625 -12.10 3.11 -25.69
CA GLN A 625 -12.90 3.27 -26.90
C GLN A 625 -14.15 4.13 -26.65
N ARG A 626 -14.95 3.83 -25.62
CA ARG A 626 -16.16 4.59 -25.30
C ARG A 626 -15.86 6.04 -24.90
N ALA A 627 -14.79 6.25 -24.12
CA ALA A 627 -14.34 7.58 -23.77
C ALA A 627 -13.93 8.40 -25.00
N MET A 628 -13.26 7.75 -25.97
CA MET A 628 -12.86 8.38 -27.22
C MET A 628 -14.07 8.70 -28.11
N GLU A 629 -15.05 7.78 -28.24
CA GLU A 629 -16.31 8.02 -28.96
C GLU A 629 -17.07 9.23 -28.39
N ILE A 630 -17.22 9.31 -27.07
CA ILE A 630 -17.87 10.44 -26.38
C ILE A 630 -17.09 11.73 -26.59
N ALA A 631 -15.75 11.69 -26.52
CA ALA A 631 -14.90 12.84 -26.74
C ALA A 631 -15.03 13.37 -28.18
N HIS A 632 -15.04 12.47 -29.18
CA HIS A 632 -15.25 12.83 -30.58
C HIS A 632 -16.64 13.41 -30.81
N ALA A 633 -17.69 12.81 -30.26
CA ALA A 633 -19.05 13.34 -30.36
C ALA A 633 -19.17 14.75 -29.75
N LYS A 634 -18.60 14.96 -28.56
CA LYS A 634 -18.53 16.30 -27.92
C LYS A 634 -17.75 17.29 -28.77
N ARG A 635 -16.63 16.88 -29.38
CA ARG A 635 -15.83 17.75 -30.23
C ARG A 635 -16.56 18.13 -31.51
N ALA A 636 -17.25 17.18 -32.15
CA ALA A 636 -18.09 17.45 -33.31
C ALA A 636 -19.19 18.47 -33.00
N LEU A 637 -19.82 18.41 -31.82
CA LEU A 637 -20.80 19.41 -31.38
C LEU A 637 -20.18 20.80 -31.19
N VAL A 638 -18.98 20.88 -30.61
CA VAL A 638 -18.23 22.15 -30.43
C VAL A 638 -17.82 22.74 -31.78
N ASP A 639 -17.34 21.91 -32.70
CA ASP A 639 -16.93 22.34 -34.04
C ASP A 639 -18.15 22.82 -34.84
N ALA A 640 -19.26 22.09 -34.81
CA ALA A 640 -20.53 22.50 -35.43
C ALA A 640 -21.08 23.82 -34.85
N ALA A 641 -21.00 24.00 -33.53
CA ALA A 641 -21.38 25.27 -32.90
C ALA A 641 -20.45 26.43 -33.32
N SER A 642 -19.15 26.17 -33.49
CA SER A 642 -18.15 27.15 -33.93
C SER A 642 -18.35 27.54 -35.40
N GLU A 643 -18.70 26.60 -36.27
CA GLU A 643 -19.10 26.85 -37.65
C GLU A 643 -20.38 27.69 -37.73
N LEU A 644 -21.40 27.38 -36.92
CA LEU A 644 -22.61 28.19 -36.85
C LEU A 644 -22.30 29.63 -36.41
N LEU A 645 -21.42 29.83 -35.42
CA LEU A 645 -20.98 31.15 -34.96
C LEU A 645 -20.29 31.96 -36.06
N SER A 646 -19.45 31.31 -36.88
CA SER A 646 -18.70 31.93 -37.97
C SER A 646 -19.49 32.07 -39.29
N SER A 647 -20.66 31.43 -39.39
CA SER A 647 -21.53 31.51 -40.57
C SER A 647 -22.14 32.91 -40.78
N SER A 648 -22.40 33.26 -42.05
CA SER A 648 -23.08 34.50 -42.45
C SER A 648 -24.62 34.45 -42.32
N LEU A 649 -25.16 33.44 -41.63
CA LEU A 649 -26.59 33.27 -41.41
C LEU A 649 -27.14 34.35 -40.46
N ALA A 650 -28.45 34.65 -40.60
CA ALA A 650 -29.14 35.55 -39.69
C ALA A 650 -29.09 35.04 -38.23
N ALA A 651 -29.05 35.96 -37.27
CA ALA A 651 -28.86 35.63 -35.85
C ALA A 651 -29.95 34.68 -35.29
N GLU A 652 -31.19 34.86 -35.70
CA GLU A 652 -32.32 33.99 -35.32
C GLU A 652 -32.12 32.55 -35.84
N THR A 653 -31.72 32.40 -37.10
CA THR A 653 -31.44 31.09 -37.72
C THR A 653 -30.25 30.39 -37.07
N ARG A 654 -29.21 31.13 -36.65
CA ARG A 654 -28.10 30.57 -35.88
C ARG A 654 -28.56 30.06 -34.51
N ALA A 655 -29.42 30.82 -33.83
CA ALA A 655 -29.95 30.45 -32.52
C ALA A 655 -30.84 29.20 -32.58
N GLU A 656 -31.67 29.06 -33.63
CA GLU A 656 -32.49 27.86 -33.85
C GLU A 656 -31.62 26.63 -34.14
N LYS A 657 -30.67 26.71 -35.08
CA LYS A 657 -29.76 25.60 -35.38
C LYS A 657 -28.86 25.20 -34.21
N THR A 658 -28.48 26.15 -33.36
CA THR A 658 -27.70 25.85 -32.13
C THR A 658 -28.55 25.10 -31.10
N LYS A 659 -29.85 25.39 -30.99
CA LYS A 659 -30.77 24.62 -30.14
C LYS A 659 -30.98 23.20 -30.63
N GLU A 660 -30.95 22.98 -31.94
CA GLU A 660 -31.02 21.63 -32.51
C GLU A 660 -29.81 20.77 -32.15
N LEU A 661 -28.61 21.36 -32.02
CA LEU A 661 -27.40 20.67 -31.56
C LEU A 661 -27.40 20.30 -30.07
N GLN A 662 -28.34 20.84 -29.28
CA GLN A 662 -28.46 20.57 -27.83
C GLN A 662 -29.46 19.45 -27.52
N ARG A 663 -30.22 18.97 -28.51
CA ARG A 663 -31.11 17.82 -28.40
C ARG A 663 -30.35 16.55 -28.69
#